data_AF-A0A1L9VB22-F1
#
_entry.id   AF-A0A1L9VB22-F1
#
_cell.length_a   1.000
_cell.length_b   1.000
_cell.length_c   1.000
_cell.angle_alpha   90.00
_cell.angle_beta   90.00
_cell.angle_gamma   90.00
#
_symmetry.space_group_name_H-M   'P 1'
#
loop_
_entity.id
_entity.type
_entity.pdbx_description
1 polymer ?
#
loop_
_entity_poly.entity_id
_entity_poly.type
_entity_poly.pdbx_seq_one_letter_code
_entity_poly.pdbx_strand_id
1 'polypeptide(L)'
;MTIFIASLFLPYTINFHVNKSRSRRPSRVPSPLPPKTTPEDIPPATTSAPLSLFDQQHGAKKVGLTPGATTEHERIFSSDPNKAEQKQQEYPFPGSANEKDTLTGSEAHSPAWGATTSLNQPRPQAAFAASPSILKHQDTLLPVIGEQEPSKAKEHPVYTTRAANGRAESFSRAEWTIETAEQGNGGLRNAVRSATDAGQLEDKIWVGTLGMPTDALVQQTKSTIAQTLEKEQGSLTVFVSDADFDGHYTHFCKTILWPVFHYQIPDNPKSKAYEDHSWIYYVKINQAFAERIARNWKKGDSIWIQDYHLLLVPAMLRKLLPDAPIGFFLHIAFPSSEVFRCLAPRKELLEGMLGANLIGFQTDEYCRHFLQTCSRILSVEATNEGLQMEDRFVNVSTFPIGIDPTSWDKRRQAGDVEQWIRTISERYQGKRLIVSRDKIDQVRGIRQKLLSYELFLNSYPEWRDQVVLVQVATSTTEQPELEAMVSDIAMRINSTHSTLAHQPLVFLKQDLAFPQYLALISVADALMITSLREGMNLTSHEFVYCQDGKYQGYGNKKYGSLILSEFTGSASVFGNHALLVNPWDYRQCAEAIREALSRGEEERQQVWTELHQAVLKNSTANWVKSFSETLARVWHEQSSREIISVPRLPMDQLEERYQRAPRRLFIVDYEGTLASWGSPKSIIVTTPQRAITTLTELTEDPRNIVYVMSARMPEEMERLFSRVPDVGLIAENGCFVREPHQEEWLKLTNQERTTAWKDGVSHILAYYQERADGSWIERRHCSLVFHHSSAEDQHAAARLASECAGHINDACANQGIHALLVDGALVVEPAGTNKASAAEAAWQDIVRAAAADEGKERPSFLLVIGDGRDDECVFRWANKLEQKGGIEYAMTVTLGSRSTEAKAALTQGVTTQQSIMPQNAAFEQAIKVTPLGSHRYSAVLQDDWCIGTVPHGGYTTALLYRLATTHFAHTHPTHYKDTATPISIQLAFLRRTSTGPATLTVEDSKLGARTSTIHITLQQPSEKTGKDEVKVTGYITVSPASVEVGISARTNWELYPAAPEVDLDVLGKTGECGIWKRFRPPFTEFRKASRHLELHYPEESKTEGGKPGVVDQLARFRPGGDSQGRWTNEALVYLVDMFPKALERFDQTASSETPGIAGKSWYPTVTLNIDLKKRLPAEGVEWLYSRVSNKVMRDGRMDIEVVAMDASGEVVAVATQVGLVMSASRNVGRRQKL
;
A
#
# COMPACT_ATOMS: atom_id res chain seq x y z
N MET A 1 -6.97 -21.97 -10.18
CA MET A 1 -6.89 -20.63 -9.57
C MET A 1 -5.87 -20.76 -8.48
N THR A 2 -4.68 -20.20 -8.71
CA THR A 2 -3.53 -20.48 -7.86
C THR A 2 -3.62 -19.67 -6.58
N ILE A 3 -3.44 -20.29 -5.42
CA ILE A 3 -3.27 -19.59 -4.15
C ILE A 3 -1.78 -19.48 -3.83
N PHE A 4 -1.23 -18.27 -3.87
CA PHE A 4 0.15 -17.96 -3.50
C PHE A 4 0.26 -17.78 -1.97
N ILE A 5 0.81 -18.76 -1.27
CA ILE A 5 0.95 -18.78 0.19
C ILE A 5 2.36 -18.31 0.55
N ALA A 6 2.50 -17.05 0.96
CA ALA A 6 3.77 -16.41 1.25
C ALA A 6 4.07 -16.40 2.76
N SER A 7 5.15 -17.08 3.16
CA SER A 7 5.69 -17.07 4.53
C SER A 7 7.22 -17.04 4.51
N LEU A 8 7.87 -16.52 5.55
CA LEU A 8 9.33 -16.33 5.57
C LEU A 8 10.11 -17.62 5.22
N PHE A 9 9.64 -18.77 5.71
CA PHE A 9 10.19 -20.09 5.42
C PHE A 9 9.23 -20.90 4.54
N LEU A 10 9.78 -21.66 3.59
CA LEU A 10 9.07 -22.69 2.83
C LEU A 10 8.71 -23.90 3.71
N PRO A 11 7.79 -24.78 3.27
CA PRO A 11 7.54 -26.08 3.92
C PRO A 11 8.72 -27.06 3.79
N TYR A 12 9.54 -26.90 2.75
CA TYR A 12 10.66 -27.78 2.43
C TYR A 12 12.00 -27.05 2.41
N THR A 13 13.06 -27.78 2.71
CA THR A 13 14.46 -27.35 2.69
C THR A 13 15.32 -28.41 1.99
N ILE A 14 16.64 -28.20 1.95
CA ILE A 14 17.59 -29.04 1.19
C ILE A 14 18.61 -29.67 2.15
N ASN A 15 18.89 -30.96 1.96
CA ASN A 15 19.89 -31.73 2.71
C ASN A 15 21.02 -32.18 1.76
N PHE A 16 22.28 -31.92 2.08
CA PHE A 16 23.41 -32.17 1.17
C PHE A 16 24.20 -33.45 1.52
N HIS A 17 24.37 -34.35 0.56
CA HIS A 17 25.13 -35.58 0.69
C HIS A 17 26.63 -35.35 0.42
N VAL A 18 27.31 -34.76 1.40
CA VAL A 18 28.77 -34.52 1.34
C VAL A 18 29.53 -35.82 1.65
N ASN A 19 30.25 -36.34 0.65
CA ASN A 19 31.02 -37.59 0.75
C ASN A 19 32.22 -37.50 1.72
N LYS A 20 32.05 -37.98 2.95
CA LYS A 20 33.10 -38.09 4.00
C LYS A 20 34.12 -39.21 3.74
N SER A 21 34.67 -39.33 2.52
CA SER A 21 35.49 -40.48 2.11
C SER A 21 36.76 -40.15 1.30
N ARG A 22 37.84 -39.71 1.96
CA ARG A 22 39.24 -39.98 1.52
C ARG A 22 40.29 -39.66 2.61
N SER A 23 40.50 -40.59 3.55
CA SER A 23 41.76 -40.70 4.32
C SER A 23 41.95 -42.10 4.94
N ARG A 24 42.21 -43.10 4.11
CA ARG A 24 42.86 -44.36 4.54
C ARG A 24 44.03 -44.65 3.60
N ARG A 25 45.24 -44.40 4.08
CA ARG A 25 46.51 -44.95 3.55
C ARG A 25 47.34 -45.44 4.75
N PRO A 26 48.19 -46.46 4.56
CA PRO A 26 48.63 -47.31 5.66
C PRO A 26 49.65 -46.65 6.59
N SER A 27 49.64 -47.08 7.84
CA SER A 27 50.61 -46.74 8.88
C SER A 27 52.04 -47.14 8.47
N ARG A 28 53.00 -46.25 8.69
CA ARG A 28 54.44 -46.55 8.58
C ARG A 28 55.10 -46.26 9.94
N VAL A 29 55.88 -47.22 10.44
CA VAL A 29 56.41 -47.24 11.81
C VAL A 29 57.53 -46.19 12.00
N PRO A 30 57.53 -45.41 13.09
CA PRO A 30 58.66 -44.55 13.46
C PRO A 30 59.76 -45.34 14.20
N SER A 31 61.03 -45.00 13.95
CA SER A 31 62.19 -45.53 14.69
C SER A 31 62.77 -44.47 15.64
N PRO A 32 63.33 -44.84 16.82
CA PRO A 32 63.72 -43.89 17.86
C PRO A 32 65.20 -43.44 17.80
N LEU A 33 65.47 -42.21 18.23
CA LEU A 33 66.81 -41.69 18.57
C LEU A 33 66.75 -40.73 19.80
N PRO A 34 67.88 -40.44 20.50
CA PRO A 34 67.90 -40.24 21.97
C PRO A 34 68.14 -38.78 22.46
N PRO A 35 68.10 -38.50 23.79
CA PRO A 35 67.98 -37.14 24.36
C PRO A 35 69.29 -36.54 24.96
N LYS A 36 69.24 -35.24 25.32
CA LYS A 36 70.12 -34.52 26.28
C LYS A 36 69.52 -33.14 26.64
N THR A 37 69.13 -32.86 27.90
CA THR A 37 69.86 -32.28 29.08
C THR A 37 69.75 -30.75 29.24
N THR A 38 69.44 -30.30 30.47
CA THR A 38 69.41 -28.90 30.96
C THR A 38 70.80 -28.39 31.43
N PRO A 39 70.94 -27.09 31.75
CA PRO A 39 71.01 -26.68 33.18
C PRO A 39 70.25 -25.35 33.49
N GLU A 40 70.52 -24.74 34.65
CA GLU A 40 69.72 -23.72 35.38
C GLU A 40 70.38 -22.31 35.43
N ASP A 41 69.62 -21.24 35.78
CA ASP A 41 69.98 -20.21 36.80
C ASP A 41 68.89 -19.11 37.01
N ILE A 42 68.91 -18.43 38.17
CA ILE A 42 67.81 -17.69 38.88
C ILE A 42 68.44 -16.58 39.80
N PRO A 43 67.80 -15.49 40.38
CA PRO A 43 66.37 -15.10 40.53
C PRO A 43 65.85 -13.71 39.94
N PRO A 44 65.68 -12.53 40.64
CA PRO A 44 64.37 -11.82 40.57
C PRO A 44 64.31 -10.27 40.41
N ALA A 45 63.14 -9.75 39.99
CA ALA A 45 62.62 -8.40 40.32
C ALA A 45 61.07 -8.34 40.20
N THR A 46 60.42 -7.41 40.92
CA THR A 46 58.95 -7.36 41.12
C THR A 46 58.18 -6.39 40.22
N THR A 47 56.94 -6.74 39.81
CA THR A 47 55.74 -5.85 39.89
C THR A 47 54.42 -6.63 39.70
N SER A 48 53.28 -5.97 39.92
CA SER A 48 52.03 -6.58 40.43
C SER A 48 50.91 -6.90 39.42
N ALA A 49 50.25 -8.06 39.66
CA ALA A 49 48.83 -8.39 39.41
C ALA A 49 48.30 -8.55 37.96
N PRO A 50 47.17 -9.27 37.73
CA PRO A 50 46.56 -10.36 38.51
C PRO A 50 46.39 -11.67 37.69
N LEU A 51 46.03 -12.78 38.35
CA LEU A 51 45.72 -14.07 37.71
C LEU A 51 44.31 -14.09 37.09
N SER A 52 44.18 -14.64 35.89
CA SER A 52 42.89 -15.08 35.30
C SER A 52 42.76 -16.60 35.41
N LEU A 53 41.55 -17.11 35.65
CA LEU A 53 41.31 -18.45 36.19
C LEU A 53 40.51 -19.36 35.22
N PHE A 54 40.65 -19.16 33.90
CA PHE A 54 39.91 -19.92 32.89
C PHE A 54 40.76 -20.25 31.64
N ASP A 55 41.33 -21.46 31.63
CA ASP A 55 41.77 -22.13 30.39
C ASP A 55 40.67 -23.11 29.96
N GLN A 56 39.91 -22.79 28.91
CA GLN A 56 38.84 -23.67 28.41
C GLN A 56 39.39 -24.72 27.43
N GLN A 57 39.46 -25.96 27.88
CA GLN A 57 39.75 -27.10 27.00
C GLN A 57 38.58 -27.33 26.02
N HIS A 58 38.85 -27.26 24.71
CA HIS A 58 37.89 -27.62 23.67
C HIS A 58 37.68 -29.15 23.59
N GLY A 59 36.87 -29.67 24.51
CA GLY A 59 36.22 -30.99 24.40
C GLY A 59 34.88 -30.91 23.69
N ALA A 60 34.37 -32.06 23.20
CA ALA A 60 33.05 -32.13 22.59
C ALA A 60 31.94 -31.73 23.58
N LYS A 61 30.97 -30.91 23.14
CA LYS A 61 29.83 -30.49 23.96
C LYS A 61 29.02 -31.72 24.39
N LYS A 62 29.09 -32.08 25.67
CA LYS A 62 28.06 -32.92 26.31
C LYS A 62 26.77 -32.11 26.42
N VAL A 63 25.63 -32.79 26.23
CA VAL A 63 24.31 -32.21 26.56
C VAL A 63 24.27 -31.93 28.06
N GLY A 64 23.89 -30.71 28.44
CA GLY A 64 23.87 -30.27 29.84
C GLY A 64 22.62 -30.74 30.56
N LEU A 65 22.70 -31.87 31.25
CA LEU A 65 21.72 -32.25 32.28
C LEU A 65 21.74 -31.23 33.42
N THR A 66 20.58 -30.99 34.03
CA THR A 66 20.41 -30.06 35.16
C THR A 66 21.27 -30.54 36.35
N PRO A 67 22.19 -29.73 36.90
CA PRO A 67 23.03 -30.15 38.03
C PRO A 67 22.19 -30.58 39.25
N GLY A 68 22.25 -31.87 39.59
CA GLY A 68 21.45 -32.48 40.65
C GLY A 68 20.40 -33.48 40.14
N ALA A 69 20.00 -33.43 38.87
CA ALA A 69 19.13 -34.42 38.27
C ALA A 69 19.92 -35.63 37.75
N THR A 70 19.84 -36.76 38.44
CA THR A 70 20.49 -38.03 38.06
C THR A 70 19.54 -39.24 38.11
N THR A 71 18.24 -38.98 38.23
CA THR A 71 17.17 -39.98 38.38
C THR A 71 16.85 -40.69 37.07
N GLU A 72 16.06 -41.77 37.15
CA GLU A 72 15.57 -42.47 35.96
C GLU A 72 14.40 -41.76 35.27
N HIS A 73 13.86 -40.68 35.84
CA HIS A 73 12.71 -39.94 35.30
C HIS A 73 13.05 -39.10 34.07
N GLU A 74 14.31 -38.70 33.90
CA GLU A 74 14.78 -38.03 32.68
C GLU A 74 15.22 -39.07 31.62
N ARG A 75 15.68 -40.26 32.05
CA ARG A 75 16.19 -41.32 31.14
C ARG A 75 15.15 -41.90 30.19
N ILE A 76 13.88 -41.91 30.57
CA ILE A 76 12.77 -42.34 29.68
C ILE A 76 12.64 -41.42 28.46
N PHE A 77 13.06 -40.16 28.56
CA PHE A 77 13.02 -39.18 27.47
C PHE A 77 14.39 -38.96 26.81
N SER A 78 15.51 -39.37 27.41
CA SER A 78 16.86 -39.08 26.88
C SER A 78 17.27 -39.98 25.70
N SER A 79 17.33 -39.42 24.50
CA SER A 79 17.95 -40.06 23.33
C SER A 79 19.48 -39.87 23.35
N ASP A 80 20.20 -40.80 23.98
CA ASP A 80 21.67 -40.83 24.05
C ASP A 80 22.29 -40.89 22.62
N PRO A 81 22.92 -39.82 22.09
CA PRO A 81 23.26 -39.75 20.67
C PRO A 81 24.28 -40.80 20.21
N ASN A 82 25.22 -41.17 21.09
CA ASN A 82 26.20 -42.22 20.80
C ASN A 82 25.57 -43.62 20.77
N LYS A 83 24.42 -43.81 21.45
CA LYS A 83 23.60 -45.02 21.27
C LYS A 83 22.70 -44.92 20.04
N ALA A 84 22.27 -43.73 19.62
CA ALA A 84 21.47 -43.57 18.41
C ALA A 84 22.22 -44.06 17.16
N GLU A 85 23.48 -43.64 16.96
CA GLU A 85 24.30 -44.12 15.83
C GLU A 85 24.58 -45.63 15.89
N GLN A 86 24.76 -46.21 17.09
CA GLN A 86 24.97 -47.66 17.24
C GLN A 86 23.68 -48.50 17.23
N LYS A 87 22.51 -47.90 17.51
CA LYS A 87 21.20 -48.56 17.50
C LYS A 87 20.29 -48.16 16.33
N GLN A 88 20.79 -47.49 15.29
CA GLN A 88 20.07 -47.42 14.01
C GLN A 88 19.91 -48.80 13.32
N GLN A 89 20.60 -49.83 13.80
CA GLN A 89 20.35 -51.25 13.46
C GLN A 89 19.51 -52.01 14.53
N GLU A 90 19.19 -51.40 15.67
CA GLU A 90 18.41 -51.97 16.77
C GLU A 90 17.46 -50.95 17.43
N TYR A 91 16.73 -50.19 16.62
CA TYR A 91 15.48 -49.60 17.07
C TYR A 91 14.41 -50.72 16.95
N PRO A 92 13.73 -51.11 18.03
CA PRO A 92 12.95 -52.35 18.07
C PRO A 92 11.67 -52.37 17.22
N PHE A 93 11.38 -51.27 16.49
CA PHE A 93 10.20 -51.13 15.64
C PHE A 93 10.62 -50.57 14.27
N PRO A 94 10.17 -51.16 13.16
CA PRO A 94 10.53 -50.69 11.84
C PRO A 94 9.86 -49.34 11.56
N GLY A 95 10.64 -48.32 11.18
CA GLY A 95 10.10 -47.10 10.60
C GLY A 95 9.31 -47.45 9.34
N SER A 96 8.03 -47.09 9.30
CA SER A 96 7.18 -47.38 8.15
C SER A 96 7.60 -46.51 6.97
N ALA A 97 7.73 -47.10 5.78
CA ALA A 97 8.33 -46.43 4.61
C ALA A 97 7.53 -45.22 4.04
N ASN A 98 6.46 -44.79 4.73
CA ASN A 98 5.57 -43.70 4.37
C ASN A 98 5.67 -42.48 5.32
N GLU A 99 6.77 -42.30 6.07
CA GLU A 99 6.97 -41.13 6.96
C GLU A 99 6.91 -39.76 6.25
N LYS A 100 6.87 -39.71 4.92
CA LYS A 100 6.71 -38.48 4.12
C LYS A 100 5.36 -37.77 4.31
N ASP A 101 4.33 -38.47 4.79
CA ASP A 101 2.98 -37.90 5.05
C ASP A 101 2.78 -37.46 6.51
N THR A 102 3.86 -37.20 7.26
CA THR A 102 3.76 -36.99 8.72
C THR A 102 3.11 -35.66 9.13
N LEU A 103 2.20 -35.77 10.10
CA LEU A 103 1.67 -34.65 10.88
C LEU A 103 2.82 -33.95 11.62
N THR A 104 3.05 -32.66 11.33
CA THR A 104 4.05 -31.86 12.05
C THR A 104 3.44 -31.28 13.33
N GLY A 105 4.07 -31.46 14.49
CA GLY A 105 3.60 -30.84 15.73
C GLY A 105 3.59 -29.30 15.63
N SER A 106 2.52 -28.64 16.07
CA SER A 106 2.30 -27.22 15.77
C SER A 106 3.37 -26.29 16.36
N GLU A 107 3.92 -26.67 17.51
CA GLU A 107 5.02 -25.97 18.20
C GLU A 107 6.33 -26.78 18.23
N ALA A 108 6.70 -27.44 17.13
CA ALA A 108 8.01 -28.09 16.99
C ALA A 108 9.19 -27.16 17.36
N HIS A 109 10.27 -27.70 17.94
CA HIS A 109 11.51 -26.94 18.12
C HIS A 109 12.02 -26.45 16.75
N SER A 110 12.28 -25.15 16.67
CA SER A 110 12.85 -24.53 15.48
C SER A 110 14.29 -24.15 15.86
N PRO A 111 15.32 -24.78 15.27
CA PRO A 111 16.70 -24.42 15.58
C PRO A 111 16.99 -22.99 15.11
N ALA A 112 17.99 -22.36 15.72
CA ALA A 112 18.49 -21.07 15.25
C ALA A 112 18.94 -21.17 13.77
N TRP A 113 18.84 -20.05 13.05
CA TRP A 113 19.09 -20.06 11.61
C TRP A 113 20.56 -20.40 11.28
N GLY A 114 20.74 -21.39 10.40
CA GLY A 114 22.06 -21.99 10.12
C GLY A 114 22.63 -22.90 11.22
N ALA A 115 21.83 -23.31 12.21
CA ALA A 115 22.24 -24.16 13.34
C ALA A 115 21.48 -25.51 13.42
N THR A 116 20.88 -25.98 12.33
CA THR A 116 20.32 -27.33 12.21
C THR A 116 21.37 -28.42 12.52
N THR A 117 21.00 -29.42 13.31
CA THR A 117 21.91 -30.53 13.71
C THR A 117 21.57 -31.87 13.06
N SER A 118 20.36 -32.00 12.53
CA SER A 118 19.79 -33.16 11.83
C SER A 118 20.17 -33.19 10.34
N LEU A 119 20.10 -32.04 9.66
CA LEU A 119 20.34 -31.87 8.23
C LEU A 119 21.76 -31.35 7.97
N ASN A 120 22.39 -31.85 6.90
CA ASN A 120 23.72 -31.39 6.51
C ASN A 120 23.61 -30.17 5.59
N GLN A 121 23.72 -28.98 6.19
CA GLN A 121 23.50 -27.69 5.54
C GLN A 121 24.72 -26.75 5.68
N PRO A 122 24.91 -25.80 4.74
CA PRO A 122 25.94 -24.77 4.87
C PRO A 122 25.69 -23.89 6.10
N ARG A 123 26.78 -23.39 6.70
CA ARG A 123 26.74 -22.42 7.81
C ARG A 123 26.70 -20.98 7.29
N PRO A 124 26.17 -20.01 8.08
CA PRO A 124 26.12 -18.62 7.66
C PRO A 124 27.51 -18.07 7.37
N GLN A 125 27.63 -17.31 6.26
CA GLN A 125 28.85 -16.55 5.94
C GLN A 125 28.75 -15.06 6.34
N ALA A 126 27.69 -14.68 7.06
CA ALA A 126 27.39 -13.30 7.45
C ALA A 126 28.55 -12.64 8.24
N ALA A 127 29.09 -11.56 7.68
CA ALA A 127 30.27 -10.87 8.21
C ALA A 127 29.93 -9.72 9.18
N PHE A 128 29.09 -9.98 10.19
CA PHE A 128 28.74 -8.99 11.22
C PHE A 128 29.26 -9.38 12.61
N ALA A 129 30.52 -9.04 12.88
CA ALA A 129 30.97 -8.83 14.26
C ALA A 129 30.56 -7.41 14.70
N ALA A 130 29.30 -7.25 15.14
CA ALA A 130 28.78 -5.96 15.60
C ALA A 130 29.64 -5.41 16.74
N SER A 131 30.28 -4.26 16.53
CA SER A 131 31.13 -3.64 17.54
C SER A 131 30.26 -3.19 18.73
N PRO A 132 30.62 -3.50 19.99
CA PRO A 132 29.77 -3.20 21.15
C PRO A 132 29.67 -1.70 21.49
N SER A 133 30.29 -0.81 20.68
CA SER A 133 30.35 0.64 20.88
C SER A 133 29.67 1.42 19.75
N ILE A 134 28.63 2.18 20.08
CA ILE A 134 27.87 3.07 19.17
C ILE A 134 28.76 4.11 18.45
N LEU A 135 29.88 4.51 19.06
CA LEU A 135 30.71 5.65 18.65
C LEU A 135 31.60 5.45 17.41
N LYS A 136 31.52 4.31 16.69
CA LYS A 136 32.43 4.01 15.55
C LYS A 136 31.80 4.12 14.15
N HIS A 137 30.53 4.49 14.04
CA HIS A 137 29.80 4.48 12.76
C HIS A 137 29.32 5.86 12.25
N GLN A 138 29.77 6.97 12.86
CA GLN A 138 29.49 8.31 12.31
C GLN A 138 30.40 8.69 11.12
N ASP A 139 31.60 8.12 11.00
CA ASP A 139 32.61 8.51 10.01
C ASP A 139 32.50 7.77 8.65
N THR A 140 31.32 7.63 8.05
CA THR A 140 31.21 7.12 6.66
C THR A 140 29.99 7.58 5.84
N LEU A 141 29.60 8.86 5.93
CA LEU A 141 28.64 9.46 4.98
C LEU A 141 29.11 10.82 4.42
N LEU A 142 29.98 10.76 3.39
CA LEU A 142 30.21 11.87 2.45
C LEU A 142 30.21 11.32 1.01
N PRO A 143 29.56 12.00 0.05
CA PRO A 143 29.51 11.56 -1.34
C PRO A 143 30.84 11.84 -2.06
N VAL A 144 31.45 10.81 -2.64
CA VAL A 144 32.67 10.98 -3.44
C VAL A 144 32.31 11.49 -4.84
N ILE A 145 32.56 12.78 -5.05
CA ILE A 145 32.67 13.40 -6.38
C ILE A 145 34.14 13.80 -6.56
N GLY A 146 34.80 13.25 -7.57
CA GLY A 146 36.19 13.61 -7.91
C GLY A 146 36.91 12.53 -8.71
N GLU A 147 37.47 12.92 -9.85
CA GLU A 147 38.40 12.10 -10.63
C GLU A 147 39.79 12.09 -9.97
N GLN A 148 40.52 10.97 -9.99
CA GLN A 148 41.98 11.01 -9.84
C GLN A 148 42.72 9.77 -10.33
N GLU A 149 43.99 9.99 -10.71
CA GLU A 149 44.93 9.02 -11.28
C GLU A 149 45.54 8.06 -10.24
N PRO A 150 46.09 6.90 -10.66
CA PRO A 150 46.61 5.89 -9.75
C PRO A 150 47.91 6.31 -9.06
N SER A 151 47.95 6.30 -7.72
CA SER A 151 49.19 6.47 -6.95
C SER A 151 49.42 5.36 -5.91
N LYS A 152 50.71 5.14 -5.64
CA LYS A 152 51.32 3.91 -5.09
C LYS A 152 50.81 3.50 -3.70
N ALA A 153 50.63 2.20 -3.52
CA ALA A 153 50.33 1.58 -2.23
C ALA A 153 51.45 1.81 -1.18
N LYS A 154 51.04 1.79 0.10
CA LYS A 154 51.91 1.55 1.26
C LYS A 154 51.30 0.45 2.12
N GLU A 155 52.14 -0.44 2.63
CA GLU A 155 51.73 -1.60 3.42
C GLU A 155 51.56 -1.24 4.90
N HIS A 156 50.48 -1.73 5.53
CA HIS A 156 50.33 -1.78 6.99
C HIS A 156 49.70 -3.13 7.40
N PRO A 157 49.94 -3.60 8.64
CA PRO A 157 50.15 -5.02 8.88
C PRO A 157 48.89 -5.86 9.02
N VAL A 158 48.95 -7.09 8.47
CA VAL A 158 47.89 -8.10 8.61
C VAL A 158 47.91 -8.69 10.02
N TYR A 159 46.92 -8.34 10.84
CA TYR A 159 46.60 -9.11 12.05
C TYR A 159 45.97 -10.45 11.64
N THR A 160 46.79 -11.51 11.63
CA THR A 160 46.35 -12.87 11.31
C THR A 160 45.58 -13.48 12.47
N THR A 161 44.26 -13.27 12.51
CA THR A 161 43.37 -14.15 13.27
C THR A 161 43.53 -15.58 12.76
N ARG A 162 43.75 -16.53 13.68
CA ARG A 162 43.98 -17.94 13.32
C ARG A 162 42.70 -18.55 12.72
N ALA A 163 42.65 -18.63 11.40
CA ALA A 163 41.66 -19.45 10.71
C ALA A 163 41.76 -20.90 11.19
N ALA A 164 40.66 -21.45 11.71
CA ALA A 164 40.58 -22.87 12.02
C ALA A 164 40.56 -23.65 10.70
N ASN A 165 41.63 -24.40 10.40
CA ASN A 165 41.78 -25.20 9.17
C ASN A 165 40.87 -26.44 9.17
N GLY A 166 39.55 -26.23 9.18
CA GLY A 166 38.57 -27.18 8.69
C GLY A 166 38.43 -27.04 7.17
N ARG A 167 38.36 -28.16 6.45
CA ARG A 167 38.13 -28.12 4.99
C ARG A 167 36.77 -27.47 4.71
N ALA A 168 36.73 -26.51 3.79
CA ALA A 168 35.48 -26.06 3.21
C ALA A 168 34.85 -27.23 2.43
N GLU A 169 33.78 -27.81 2.97
CA GLU A 169 32.99 -28.82 2.28
C GLU A 169 32.29 -28.17 1.08
N SER A 170 32.52 -28.68 -0.13
CA SER A 170 32.05 -28.04 -1.36
C SER A 170 30.58 -28.40 -1.63
N PHE A 171 29.67 -27.78 -0.86
CA PHE A 171 28.22 -27.83 -1.09
C PHE A 171 27.84 -27.50 -2.54
N SER A 172 28.64 -26.68 -3.23
CA SER A 172 28.57 -26.36 -4.65
C SER A 172 28.61 -27.57 -5.61
N ARG A 173 29.04 -28.75 -5.14
CA ARG A 173 29.16 -30.01 -5.90
C ARG A 173 28.61 -31.24 -5.16
N ALA A 174 27.91 -31.04 -4.05
CA ALA A 174 27.25 -32.14 -3.34
C ALA A 174 25.93 -32.49 -4.03
N GLU A 175 25.60 -33.78 -4.09
CA GLU A 175 24.24 -34.24 -4.34
C GLU A 175 23.34 -33.82 -3.16
N TRP A 176 22.03 -33.72 -3.39
CA TRP A 176 21.11 -33.23 -2.36
C TRP A 176 19.70 -33.80 -2.51
N THR A 177 18.97 -33.85 -1.40
CA THR A 177 17.55 -34.22 -1.32
C THR A 177 16.71 -33.05 -0.81
N ILE A 178 15.42 -33.07 -1.15
CA ILE A 178 14.40 -32.20 -0.57
C ILE A 178 13.85 -32.88 0.68
N GLU A 179 13.89 -32.18 1.81
CA GLU A 179 13.39 -32.64 3.11
C GLU A 179 12.38 -31.64 3.69
N THR A 180 11.54 -32.06 4.63
CA THR A 180 10.64 -31.16 5.37
C THR A 180 11.46 -30.22 6.27
N ALA A 181 11.19 -28.91 6.21
CA ALA A 181 11.97 -27.92 6.94
C ALA A 181 11.60 -27.84 8.43
N GLU A 182 12.58 -27.90 9.34
CA GLU A 182 12.36 -27.77 10.80
C GLU A 182 11.92 -26.36 11.21
N GLN A 183 12.37 -25.33 10.48
CA GLN A 183 11.95 -23.94 10.68
C GLN A 183 10.65 -23.65 9.95
N GLY A 184 9.68 -22.99 10.60
CA GLY A 184 8.42 -22.54 10.00
C GLY A 184 7.24 -22.54 10.97
N ASN A 185 6.06 -22.17 10.48
CA ASN A 185 4.81 -22.25 11.23
C ASN A 185 4.15 -23.63 11.01
N GLY A 186 4.21 -24.51 12.01
CA GLY A 186 3.65 -25.86 11.95
C GLY A 186 2.13 -25.89 11.84
N GLY A 187 1.43 -24.98 12.52
CA GLY A 187 -0.03 -24.82 12.44
C GLY A 187 -0.49 -24.46 11.04
N LEU A 188 0.15 -23.48 10.40
CA LEU A 188 -0.12 -23.10 9.01
C LEU A 188 0.10 -24.25 8.03
N ARG A 189 1.19 -25.03 8.18
CA ARG A 189 1.46 -26.22 7.34
C ARG A 189 0.39 -27.29 7.49
N ASN A 190 0.02 -27.61 8.73
CA ASN A 190 -1.08 -28.53 9.02
C ASN A 190 -2.38 -28.02 8.39
N ALA A 191 -2.64 -26.70 8.42
CA ALA A 191 -3.84 -26.12 7.85
C ALA A 191 -3.90 -26.24 6.32
N VAL A 192 -2.82 -25.87 5.64
CA VAL A 192 -2.73 -25.97 4.17
C VAL A 192 -2.80 -27.43 3.71
N ARG A 193 -2.20 -28.39 4.44
CA ARG A 193 -2.36 -29.82 4.15
C ARG A 193 -3.81 -30.28 4.39
N SER A 194 -4.37 -30.04 5.58
CA SER A 194 -5.74 -30.44 5.96
C SER A 194 -6.79 -29.97 4.92
N ALA A 195 -6.66 -28.73 4.42
CA ALA A 195 -7.53 -28.21 3.37
C ALA A 195 -7.23 -28.78 1.96
N THR A 196 -5.99 -29.20 1.68
CA THR A 196 -5.64 -29.94 0.46
C THR A 196 -6.28 -31.33 0.48
N ASP A 197 -6.12 -32.06 1.58
CA ASP A 197 -6.64 -33.41 1.78
C ASP A 197 -8.19 -33.44 1.77
N ALA A 198 -8.81 -32.33 2.19
CA ALA A 198 -10.26 -32.10 2.13
C ALA A 198 -10.78 -31.59 0.76
N GLY A 199 -9.92 -31.44 -0.25
CA GLY A 199 -10.30 -30.94 -1.58
C GLY A 199 -10.72 -29.47 -1.63
N GLN A 200 -10.39 -28.68 -0.59
CA GLN A 200 -10.72 -27.25 -0.50
C GLN A 200 -9.62 -26.36 -1.11
N LEU A 201 -8.42 -26.90 -1.33
CA LEU A 201 -7.24 -26.14 -1.74
C LEU A 201 -6.36 -26.98 -2.70
N GLU A 202 -6.85 -27.15 -3.92
CA GLU A 202 -6.22 -27.96 -4.97
C GLU A 202 -4.96 -27.29 -5.53
N ASP A 203 -5.10 -26.04 -6.02
CA ASP A 203 -4.13 -25.30 -6.82
C ASP A 203 -3.42 -24.23 -5.98
N LYS A 204 -2.18 -24.50 -5.57
CA LYS A 204 -1.40 -23.67 -4.63
C LYS A 204 0.07 -23.58 -5.01
N ILE A 205 0.67 -22.45 -4.65
CA ILE A 205 2.11 -22.23 -4.73
C ILE A 205 2.59 -21.65 -3.39
N TRP A 206 3.59 -22.26 -2.77
CA TRP A 206 4.22 -21.70 -1.57
C TRP A 206 5.36 -20.76 -1.96
N VAL A 207 5.52 -19.63 -1.28
CA VAL A 207 6.61 -18.66 -1.51
C VAL A 207 7.36 -18.41 -0.21
N GLY A 208 8.68 -18.55 -0.23
CA GLY A 208 9.51 -18.42 0.98
C GLY A 208 11.00 -18.64 0.78
N THR A 209 11.78 -18.48 1.85
CA THR A 209 13.21 -18.85 1.90
C THR A 209 13.39 -20.33 2.27
N LEU A 210 14.60 -20.88 2.06
CA LEU A 210 14.91 -22.29 2.34
C LEU A 210 15.14 -22.62 3.83
N GLY A 211 15.10 -21.64 4.74
CA GLY A 211 15.45 -21.85 6.17
C GLY A 211 16.92 -22.16 6.46
N MET A 212 17.78 -22.12 5.43
CA MET A 212 19.21 -22.33 5.53
C MET A 212 20.00 -21.18 4.89
N PRO A 213 21.26 -20.94 5.31
CA PRO A 213 22.22 -20.12 4.59
C PRO A 213 22.34 -20.49 3.11
N THR A 214 22.55 -19.51 2.24
CA THR A 214 22.63 -19.76 0.79
C THR A 214 23.89 -19.22 0.14
N ASP A 215 24.67 -18.34 0.75
CA ASP A 215 25.82 -17.73 0.07
C ASP A 215 27.01 -18.68 -0.15
N ALA A 216 27.03 -19.83 0.54
CA ALA A 216 27.90 -20.95 0.20
C ALA A 216 27.55 -21.68 -1.12
N LEU A 217 26.40 -21.39 -1.73
CA LEU A 217 25.88 -22.06 -2.92
C LEU A 217 26.12 -21.20 -4.17
N VAL A 218 26.69 -21.80 -5.22
CA VAL A 218 26.88 -21.13 -6.51
C VAL A 218 25.54 -20.93 -7.23
N GLN A 219 25.43 -19.87 -8.03
CA GLN A 219 24.15 -19.46 -8.66
C GLN A 219 23.49 -20.58 -9.48
N GLN A 220 24.28 -21.43 -10.17
CA GLN A 220 23.74 -22.58 -10.90
C GLN A 220 23.01 -23.57 -9.97
N THR A 221 23.58 -23.87 -8.80
CA THR A 221 22.95 -24.73 -7.78
C THR A 221 21.71 -24.07 -7.19
N LYS A 222 21.75 -22.75 -6.89
CA LYS A 222 20.56 -21.98 -6.46
C LYS A 222 19.42 -22.09 -7.49
N SER A 223 19.73 -21.92 -8.79
CA SER A 223 18.76 -22.05 -9.88
C SER A 223 18.20 -23.47 -10.04
N THR A 224 19.03 -24.51 -9.96
CA THR A 224 18.53 -25.90 -10.03
C THR A 224 17.62 -26.24 -8.85
N ILE A 225 18.01 -25.88 -7.62
CA ILE A 225 17.18 -26.08 -6.41
C ILE A 225 15.81 -25.43 -6.57
N ALA A 226 15.76 -24.16 -7.02
CA ALA A 226 14.48 -23.46 -7.22
C ALA A 226 13.63 -24.09 -8.33
N GLN A 227 14.22 -24.53 -9.45
CA GLN A 227 13.48 -25.22 -10.52
C GLN A 227 12.89 -26.56 -10.07
N THR A 228 13.62 -27.34 -9.27
CA THR A 228 13.11 -28.60 -8.71
C THR A 228 12.00 -28.34 -7.68
N LEU A 229 12.18 -27.38 -6.76
CA LEU A 229 11.15 -27.02 -5.77
C LEU A 229 9.87 -26.45 -6.43
N GLU A 230 10.02 -25.61 -7.46
CA GLU A 230 8.89 -25.05 -8.23
C GLU A 230 8.14 -26.15 -8.99
N LYS A 231 8.83 -27.16 -9.52
CA LYS A 231 8.24 -28.27 -10.30
C LYS A 231 7.67 -29.42 -9.46
N GLU A 232 8.37 -29.83 -8.40
CA GLU A 232 8.06 -31.06 -7.63
C GLU A 232 7.27 -30.77 -6.35
N GLN A 233 7.35 -29.54 -5.81
CA GLN A 233 6.78 -29.16 -4.51
C GLN A 233 5.98 -27.84 -4.56
N GLY A 234 5.67 -27.32 -5.75
CA GLY A 234 4.95 -26.06 -5.95
C GLY A 234 5.54 -24.87 -5.17
N SER A 235 6.86 -24.85 -4.98
CA SER A 235 7.53 -23.99 -3.99
C SER A 235 8.48 -22.99 -4.63
N LEU A 236 8.08 -21.72 -4.72
CA LEU A 236 8.90 -20.62 -5.21
C LEU A 236 9.89 -20.16 -4.15
N THR A 237 11.16 -20.53 -4.34
CA THR A 237 12.24 -20.01 -3.52
C THR A 237 12.46 -18.50 -3.73
N VAL A 238 12.58 -17.77 -2.63
CA VAL A 238 13.16 -16.43 -2.54
C VAL A 238 14.60 -16.56 -2.03
N PHE A 239 15.57 -16.09 -2.81
CA PHE A 239 16.98 -16.02 -2.40
C PHE A 239 17.34 -14.60 -1.95
N VAL A 240 18.02 -14.51 -0.81
CA VAL A 240 18.60 -13.31 -0.22
C VAL A 240 20.03 -13.63 0.23
N SER A 241 20.85 -12.62 0.54
CA SER A 241 22.16 -12.89 1.15
C SER A 241 22.01 -13.32 2.61
N ASP A 242 23.01 -14.04 3.10
CA ASP A 242 23.08 -14.51 4.49
C ASP A 242 23.02 -13.32 5.48
N ALA A 243 23.64 -12.20 5.12
CA ALA A 243 23.67 -10.98 5.94
C ALA A 243 22.34 -10.21 5.90
N ASP A 244 21.64 -10.18 4.76
CA ASP A 244 20.30 -9.59 4.67
C ASP A 244 19.29 -10.37 5.53
N PHE A 245 19.40 -11.70 5.53
CA PHE A 245 18.51 -12.56 6.31
C PHE A 245 18.71 -12.37 7.82
N ASP A 246 19.96 -12.33 8.30
CA ASP A 246 20.25 -12.10 9.71
C ASP A 246 19.84 -10.68 10.18
N GLY A 247 19.97 -9.67 9.30
CA GLY A 247 19.47 -8.31 9.54
C GLY A 247 17.94 -8.22 9.64
N HIS A 248 17.21 -8.93 8.76
CA HIS A 248 15.73 -9.01 8.80
C HIS A 248 15.23 -9.85 9.99
N TYR A 249 15.72 -11.08 10.13
CA TYR A 249 15.10 -12.08 11.00
C TYR A 249 15.58 -11.96 12.45
N THR A 250 16.88 -12.08 12.69
CA THR A 250 17.46 -12.07 14.04
C THR A 250 17.33 -10.68 14.67
N HIS A 251 17.69 -9.64 13.92
CA HIS A 251 17.68 -8.27 14.43
C HIS A 251 16.27 -7.67 14.39
N PHE A 252 15.70 -7.34 13.23
CA PHE A 252 14.41 -6.63 13.21
C PHE A 252 13.23 -7.49 13.72
N CYS A 253 13.07 -8.71 13.19
CA CYS A 253 11.91 -9.54 13.55
C CYS A 253 11.98 -10.09 14.98
N LYS A 254 13.11 -10.65 15.42
CA LYS A 254 13.23 -11.30 16.74
C LYS A 254 13.65 -10.37 17.87
N THR A 255 14.41 -9.31 17.62
CA THR A 255 14.82 -8.38 18.68
C THR A 255 13.86 -7.18 18.84
N ILE A 256 13.07 -6.83 17.83
CA ILE A 256 12.20 -5.62 17.85
C ILE A 256 10.72 -5.97 17.72
N LEU A 257 10.29 -6.56 16.59
CA LEU A 257 8.86 -6.84 16.38
C LEU A 257 8.31 -7.87 17.39
N TRP A 258 8.99 -9.00 17.58
CA TRP A 258 8.51 -10.09 18.44
C TRP A 258 8.29 -9.66 19.91
N PRO A 259 9.21 -8.95 20.58
CA PRO A 259 8.97 -8.47 21.94
C PRO A 259 7.83 -7.45 22.00
N VAL A 260 7.82 -6.44 21.12
CA VAL A 260 6.82 -5.34 21.17
C VAL A 260 5.40 -5.85 20.92
N PHE A 261 5.20 -6.76 19.96
CA PHE A 261 3.88 -7.35 19.70
C PHE A 261 3.38 -8.21 20.87
N HIS A 262 4.28 -8.74 21.70
CA HIS A 262 3.98 -9.46 22.94
C HIS A 262 4.13 -8.60 24.21
N TYR A 263 4.04 -7.27 24.08
CA TYR A 263 4.02 -6.29 25.20
C TYR A 263 5.34 -6.21 26.01
N GLN A 264 6.45 -6.69 25.44
CA GLN A 264 7.78 -6.62 26.03
C GLN A 264 8.58 -5.52 25.32
N ILE A 265 8.48 -4.29 25.84
CA ILE A 265 9.19 -3.12 25.30
C ILE A 265 10.70 -3.26 25.61
N PRO A 266 11.61 -3.22 24.62
CA PRO A 266 13.04 -3.40 24.87
C PRO A 266 13.71 -2.16 25.51
N ASP A 267 13.79 -2.12 26.85
CA ASP A 267 14.46 -1.08 27.66
C ASP A 267 15.97 -0.87 27.36
N ASN A 268 16.57 -1.73 26.54
CA ASN A 268 18.00 -1.67 26.22
C ASN A 268 18.29 -0.52 25.23
N PRO A 269 19.15 0.47 25.55
CA PRO A 269 19.44 1.61 24.66
C PRO A 269 20.09 1.22 23.31
N LYS A 270 20.49 -0.04 23.13
CA LYS A 270 20.89 -0.58 21.83
C LYS A 270 19.72 -0.77 20.87
N SER A 271 18.48 -0.98 21.36
CA SER A 271 17.30 -1.34 20.55
C SER A 271 17.09 -0.37 19.38
N LYS A 272 17.07 0.94 19.68
CA LYS A 272 16.94 2.01 18.68
C LYS A 272 18.07 2.03 17.64
N ALA A 273 19.32 1.83 18.06
CA ALA A 273 20.46 1.77 17.15
C ALA A 273 20.44 0.51 16.26
N TYR A 274 19.85 -0.59 16.75
CA TYR A 274 19.54 -1.75 15.91
C TYR A 274 18.32 -1.48 15.00
N GLU A 275 17.30 -0.75 15.44
CA GLU A 275 16.11 -0.42 14.64
C GLU A 275 16.46 0.35 13.36
N ASP A 276 17.16 1.48 13.49
CA ASP A 276 17.57 2.33 12.37
C ASP A 276 18.43 1.57 11.32
N HIS A 277 19.27 0.62 11.77
CA HIS A 277 20.13 -0.18 10.89
C HIS A 277 19.43 -1.43 10.33
N SER A 278 18.57 -2.10 11.11
CA SER A 278 17.93 -3.38 10.72
C SER A 278 16.69 -3.20 9.83
N TRP A 279 16.01 -2.05 9.93
CA TRP A 279 14.86 -1.69 9.08
C TRP A 279 15.16 -1.80 7.58
N ILE A 280 16.35 -1.41 7.14
CA ILE A 280 16.76 -1.45 5.73
C ILE A 280 16.73 -2.89 5.20
N TYR A 281 17.22 -3.86 5.98
CA TYR A 281 17.17 -5.29 5.63
C TYR A 281 15.75 -5.84 5.70
N TYR A 282 14.93 -5.36 6.65
CA TYR A 282 13.51 -5.73 6.72
C TYR A 282 12.75 -5.35 5.44
N VAL A 283 12.90 -4.09 5.00
CA VAL A 283 12.35 -3.58 3.73
C VAL A 283 12.88 -4.38 2.54
N LYS A 284 14.19 -4.64 2.48
CA LYS A 284 14.85 -5.36 1.37
C LYS A 284 14.32 -6.78 1.16
N ILE A 285 14.06 -7.53 2.25
CA ILE A 285 13.47 -8.87 2.13
C ILE A 285 11.99 -8.81 1.76
N ASN A 286 11.21 -7.88 2.35
CA ASN A 286 9.80 -7.69 1.95
C ASN A 286 9.69 -7.38 0.44
N GLN A 287 10.57 -6.52 -0.08
CA GLN A 287 10.66 -6.20 -1.51
C GLN A 287 11.00 -7.43 -2.36
N ALA A 288 11.97 -8.26 -1.94
CA ALA A 288 12.34 -9.49 -2.65
C ALA A 288 11.18 -10.52 -2.71
N PHE A 289 10.37 -10.61 -1.65
CA PHE A 289 9.13 -11.41 -1.65
C PHE A 289 8.09 -10.85 -2.63
N ALA A 290 7.81 -9.54 -2.56
CA ALA A 290 6.85 -8.88 -3.44
C ALA A 290 7.23 -9.05 -4.93
N GLU A 291 8.50 -8.88 -5.28
CA GLU A 291 8.99 -9.08 -6.65
C GLU A 291 8.89 -10.53 -7.13
N ARG A 292 9.19 -11.53 -6.28
CA ARG A 292 9.08 -12.95 -6.68
C ARG A 292 7.63 -13.38 -6.88
N ILE A 293 6.70 -12.85 -6.08
CA ILE A 293 5.26 -13.07 -6.26
C ILE A 293 4.77 -12.37 -7.54
N ALA A 294 5.09 -11.09 -7.72
CA ALA A 294 4.62 -10.29 -8.87
C ALA A 294 5.13 -10.81 -10.23
N ARG A 295 6.30 -11.46 -10.29
CA ARG A 295 6.82 -12.10 -11.51
C ARG A 295 6.12 -13.42 -11.87
N ASN A 296 5.39 -14.04 -10.94
CA ASN A 296 4.79 -15.36 -11.10
C ASN A 296 3.24 -15.35 -11.08
N TRP A 297 2.61 -14.33 -10.49
CA TRP A 297 1.16 -14.16 -10.40
C TRP A 297 0.48 -13.94 -11.77
N LYS A 298 -0.75 -14.44 -11.93
CA LYS A 298 -1.61 -14.19 -13.11
C LYS A 298 -2.99 -13.70 -12.67
N LYS A 299 -3.67 -12.96 -13.54
CA LYS A 299 -5.02 -12.46 -13.25
C LYS A 299 -5.99 -13.61 -12.98
N GLY A 300 -6.56 -13.62 -11.78
CA GLY A 300 -7.41 -14.69 -11.27
C GLY A 300 -6.76 -15.54 -10.16
N ASP A 301 -5.45 -15.43 -9.93
CA ASP A 301 -4.77 -16.03 -8.77
C ASP A 301 -4.95 -15.15 -7.51
N SER A 302 -4.91 -15.74 -6.31
CA SER A 302 -4.99 -15.01 -5.03
C SER A 302 -3.68 -15.12 -4.24
N ILE A 303 -3.43 -14.16 -3.33
CA ILE A 303 -2.16 -14.03 -2.60
C ILE A 303 -2.45 -13.96 -1.10
N TRP A 304 -1.89 -14.88 -0.33
CA TRP A 304 -2.04 -15.00 1.12
C TRP A 304 -0.70 -14.76 1.81
N ILE A 305 -0.57 -13.62 2.48
CA ILE A 305 0.67 -13.18 3.14
C ILE A 305 0.56 -13.49 4.63
N GLN A 306 1.57 -14.18 5.17
CA GLN A 306 1.50 -14.79 6.50
C GLN A 306 2.54 -14.19 7.45
N ASP A 307 2.04 -13.65 8.56
CA ASP A 307 2.77 -13.30 9.77
C ASP A 307 3.69 -12.06 9.74
N TYR A 308 4.12 -11.61 10.92
CA TYR A 308 4.83 -10.34 11.17
C TYR A 308 6.16 -10.15 10.42
N HIS A 309 6.68 -11.19 9.79
CA HIS A 309 7.89 -11.17 8.97
C HIS A 309 7.71 -10.41 7.64
N LEU A 310 6.46 -10.28 7.16
CA LEU A 310 6.13 -9.84 5.79
C LEU A 310 5.12 -8.67 5.77
N LEU A 311 5.12 -7.80 6.79
CA LEU A 311 4.12 -6.75 6.98
C LEU A 311 4.07 -5.70 5.86
N LEU A 312 5.13 -5.53 5.06
CA LEU A 312 5.18 -4.55 3.96
C LEU A 312 4.80 -5.13 2.60
N VAL A 313 4.82 -6.46 2.48
CA VAL A 313 4.50 -7.17 1.23
C VAL A 313 3.11 -6.83 0.66
N PRO A 314 2.02 -6.63 1.45
CA PRO A 314 0.71 -6.31 0.88
C PRO A 314 0.71 -4.98 0.13
N ALA A 315 1.29 -3.92 0.69
CA ALA A 315 1.38 -2.62 0.03
C ALA A 315 2.38 -2.59 -1.13
N MET A 316 3.50 -3.32 -1.02
CA MET A 316 4.44 -3.49 -2.13
C MET A 316 3.77 -4.22 -3.30
N LEU A 317 2.96 -5.25 -3.04
CA LEU A 317 2.20 -5.95 -4.06
C LEU A 317 1.07 -5.12 -4.64
N ARG A 318 0.29 -4.37 -3.83
CA ARG A 318 -0.77 -3.48 -4.37
C ARG A 318 -0.22 -2.47 -5.38
N LYS A 319 1.01 -1.98 -5.17
CA LYS A 319 1.72 -1.06 -6.08
C LYS A 319 2.20 -1.73 -7.39
N LEU A 320 2.39 -3.04 -7.39
CA LEU A 320 2.83 -3.82 -8.57
C LEU A 320 1.64 -4.49 -9.30
N LEU A 321 0.59 -4.85 -8.55
CA LEU A 321 -0.58 -5.62 -8.97
C LEU A 321 -1.86 -5.00 -8.37
N PRO A 322 -2.39 -3.89 -8.92
CA PRO A 322 -3.56 -3.21 -8.38
C PRO A 322 -4.78 -4.13 -8.21
N ASP A 323 -5.08 -4.94 -9.22
CA ASP A 323 -6.23 -5.87 -9.28
C ASP A 323 -6.16 -7.06 -8.30
N ALA A 324 -5.03 -7.35 -7.66
CA ALA A 324 -4.81 -8.65 -7.02
C ALA A 324 -5.69 -8.88 -5.76
N PRO A 325 -6.29 -10.07 -5.60
CA PRO A 325 -6.86 -10.50 -4.32
C PRO A 325 -5.73 -10.80 -3.33
N ILE A 326 -5.52 -9.91 -2.36
CA ILE A 326 -4.48 -10.00 -1.33
C ILE A 326 -5.14 -10.15 0.04
N GLY A 327 -4.94 -11.29 0.68
CA GLY A 327 -5.22 -11.50 2.10
C GLY A 327 -3.94 -11.45 2.92
N PHE A 328 -3.97 -10.78 4.08
CA PHE A 328 -2.91 -10.84 5.09
C PHE A 328 -3.45 -11.49 6.37
N PHE A 329 -2.66 -12.34 7.04
CA PHE A 329 -3.03 -12.93 8.33
C PHE A 329 -1.87 -12.87 9.33
N LEU A 330 -2.14 -12.35 10.54
CA LEU A 330 -1.17 -12.30 11.64
C LEU A 330 -1.36 -13.49 12.59
N HIS A 331 -0.31 -14.29 12.80
CA HIS A 331 -0.39 -15.46 13.69
C HIS A 331 -0.12 -15.11 15.15
N ILE A 332 0.71 -14.09 15.39
CA ILE A 332 1.02 -13.56 16.72
C ILE A 332 -0.04 -12.57 17.24
N ALA A 333 0.08 -12.14 18.50
CA ALA A 333 -0.79 -11.11 19.06
C ALA A 333 -0.58 -9.74 18.40
N PHE A 334 -1.61 -8.89 18.35
CA PHE A 334 -1.45 -7.48 17.95
C PHE A 334 -1.51 -6.56 19.19
N PRO A 335 -0.51 -5.68 19.40
CA PRO A 335 -0.42 -4.84 20.59
C PRO A 335 -1.38 -3.64 20.53
N SER A 336 -1.71 -3.07 21.69
CA SER A 336 -2.52 -1.86 21.75
C SER A 336 -1.81 -0.66 21.12
N SER A 337 -2.58 0.36 20.73
CA SER A 337 -2.07 1.59 20.11
C SER A 337 -1.01 2.32 20.93
N GLU A 338 -0.94 2.08 22.24
CA GLU A 338 0.09 2.66 23.11
C GLU A 338 1.45 1.97 22.94
N VAL A 339 1.46 0.63 22.94
CA VAL A 339 2.67 -0.18 22.76
C VAL A 339 3.13 -0.16 21.30
N PHE A 340 2.21 -0.17 20.34
CA PHE A 340 2.56 -0.06 18.92
C PHE A 340 3.22 1.30 18.58
N ARG A 341 2.89 2.39 19.31
CA ARG A 341 3.56 3.69 19.16
C ARG A 341 5.05 3.66 19.54
N CYS A 342 5.53 2.66 20.26
CA CYS A 342 6.95 2.52 20.61
C CYS A 342 7.85 2.18 19.41
N LEU A 343 7.30 1.61 18.32
CA LEU A 343 8.02 1.35 17.07
C LEU A 343 8.30 2.68 16.34
N ALA A 344 9.50 2.82 15.77
CA ALA A 344 9.83 3.97 14.92
C ALA A 344 9.12 3.91 13.55
N PRO A 345 9.20 2.83 12.73
CA PRO A 345 8.57 2.73 11.41
C PRO A 345 7.07 2.34 11.51
N ARG A 346 6.37 2.86 12.52
CA ARG A 346 4.99 2.49 12.85
C ARG A 346 3.97 2.90 11.79
N LYS A 347 4.23 3.91 10.96
CA LYS A 347 3.31 4.28 9.86
C LYS A 347 3.45 3.29 8.72
N GLU A 348 4.69 3.06 8.32
CA GLU A 348 5.13 2.21 7.23
C GLU A 348 4.68 0.75 7.42
N LEU A 349 4.72 0.25 8.66
CA LEU A 349 4.19 -1.07 9.02
C LEU A 349 2.67 -1.18 8.86
N LEU A 350 1.90 -0.16 9.26
CA LEU A 350 0.44 -0.16 9.12
C LEU A 350 0.02 0.03 7.66
N GLU A 351 0.59 1.01 6.97
CA GLU A 351 0.42 1.22 5.53
C GLU A 351 0.79 -0.03 4.73
N GLY A 352 1.85 -0.74 5.16
CA GLY A 352 2.24 -2.05 4.66
C GLY A 352 1.13 -3.08 4.71
N MET A 353 0.52 -3.27 5.89
CA MET A 353 -0.60 -4.20 6.10
C MET A 353 -1.83 -3.80 5.28
N LEU A 354 -2.15 -2.50 5.23
CA LEU A 354 -3.32 -1.94 4.55
C LEU A 354 -3.34 -2.15 3.03
N GLY A 355 -2.25 -2.62 2.40
CA GLY A 355 -2.27 -3.02 1.00
C GLY A 355 -3.15 -4.26 0.70
N ALA A 356 -3.51 -5.04 1.72
CA ALA A 356 -4.45 -6.16 1.60
C ALA A 356 -5.89 -5.69 1.32
N ASN A 357 -6.71 -6.59 0.77
CA ASN A 357 -8.17 -6.44 0.72
C ASN A 357 -8.81 -6.88 2.05
N LEU A 358 -8.26 -7.95 2.64
CA LEU A 358 -8.67 -8.55 3.92
C LEU A 358 -7.47 -8.71 4.85
N ILE A 359 -7.60 -8.26 6.09
CA ILE A 359 -6.64 -8.43 7.18
C ILE A 359 -7.28 -9.34 8.24
N GLY A 360 -6.63 -10.46 8.52
CA GLY A 360 -7.09 -11.45 9.50
C GLY A 360 -6.25 -11.49 10.78
N PHE A 361 -6.92 -11.62 11.92
CA PHE A 361 -6.29 -11.83 13.23
C PHE A 361 -6.88 -13.04 13.97
N GLN A 362 -6.19 -13.47 15.03
CA GLN A 362 -6.62 -14.60 15.87
C GLN A 362 -7.83 -14.29 16.77
N THR A 363 -8.03 -13.02 17.18
CA THR A 363 -9.07 -12.62 18.15
C THR A 363 -9.66 -11.24 17.85
N ASP A 364 -10.88 -10.99 18.33
CA ASP A 364 -11.56 -9.68 18.24
C ASP A 364 -10.87 -8.58 19.08
N GLU A 365 -10.00 -8.96 20.02
CA GLU A 365 -9.12 -8.02 20.73
C GLU A 365 -8.08 -7.43 19.77
N TYR A 366 -7.41 -8.28 19.00
CA TYR A 366 -6.37 -7.86 18.05
C TYR A 366 -6.95 -7.08 16.87
N CYS A 367 -8.14 -7.45 16.39
CA CYS A 367 -8.91 -6.65 15.42
C CYS A 367 -9.15 -5.22 15.95
N ARG A 368 -9.72 -5.07 17.15
CA ARG A 368 -9.98 -3.74 17.75
C ARG A 368 -8.70 -2.95 18.00
N HIS A 369 -7.64 -3.60 18.48
CA HIS A 369 -6.34 -2.94 18.63
C HIS A 369 -5.78 -2.42 17.30
N PHE A 370 -5.85 -3.21 16.22
CA PHE A 370 -5.41 -2.78 14.89
C PHE A 370 -6.23 -1.60 14.37
N LEU A 371 -7.57 -1.70 14.41
CA LEU A 371 -8.50 -0.64 14.01
C LEU A 371 -8.22 0.69 14.74
N GLN A 372 -8.13 0.65 16.07
CA GLN A 372 -7.83 1.82 16.89
C GLN A 372 -6.41 2.38 16.63
N THR A 373 -5.44 1.50 16.35
CA THR A 373 -4.05 1.89 16.05
C THR A 373 -3.94 2.60 14.71
N CYS A 374 -4.60 2.09 13.67
CA CYS A 374 -4.70 2.76 12.37
C CYS A 374 -5.38 4.13 12.51
N SER A 375 -6.53 4.21 13.20
CA SER A 375 -7.23 5.49 13.36
C SER A 375 -6.39 6.54 14.12
N ARG A 376 -5.71 6.15 15.21
CA ARG A 376 -4.86 7.07 16.01
C ARG A 376 -3.54 7.47 15.33
N ILE A 377 -2.96 6.63 14.45
CA ILE A 377 -1.62 6.86 13.86
C ILE A 377 -1.69 7.39 12.42
N LEU A 378 -2.70 6.99 11.65
CA LEU A 378 -2.90 7.36 10.25
C LEU A 378 -4.08 8.33 10.06
N SER A 379 -4.87 8.62 11.10
CA SER A 379 -6.08 9.47 11.04
C SER A 379 -7.17 8.96 10.07
N VAL A 380 -7.18 7.66 9.78
CA VAL A 380 -8.22 7.00 8.98
C VAL A 380 -9.45 6.66 9.81
N GLU A 381 -10.60 6.54 9.15
CA GLU A 381 -11.86 6.13 9.78
C GLU A 381 -11.87 4.61 10.02
N ALA A 382 -12.11 4.23 11.28
CA ALA A 382 -12.26 2.84 11.69
C ALA A 382 -13.74 2.51 11.94
N THR A 383 -14.21 1.46 11.28
CA THR A 383 -15.53 0.85 11.47
C THR A 383 -15.37 -0.55 12.06
N ASN A 384 -16.46 -1.15 12.55
CA ASN A 384 -16.43 -2.52 13.08
C ASN A 384 -16.06 -3.59 12.03
N GLU A 385 -16.19 -3.31 10.73
CA GLU A 385 -15.91 -4.25 9.64
C GLU A 385 -14.53 -4.06 8.99
N GLY A 386 -13.84 -2.95 9.30
CA GLY A 386 -12.64 -2.54 8.58
C GLY A 386 -12.36 -1.04 8.60
N LEU A 387 -11.36 -0.63 7.82
CA LEU A 387 -10.89 0.75 7.71
C LEU A 387 -11.27 1.34 6.36
N GLN A 388 -11.83 2.55 6.36
CA GLN A 388 -12.08 3.28 5.13
C GLN A 388 -10.86 4.13 4.79
N MET A 389 -10.28 3.88 3.61
CA MET A 389 -9.25 4.71 2.99
C MET A 389 -9.90 5.58 1.88
N GLU A 390 -9.13 6.53 1.34
CA GLU A 390 -9.58 7.41 0.25
C GLU A 390 -9.87 6.63 -1.06
N ASP A 391 -9.08 5.59 -1.33
CA ASP A 391 -9.14 4.76 -2.53
C ASP A 391 -10.13 3.59 -2.40
N ARG A 392 -10.15 2.93 -1.24
CA ARG A 392 -10.88 1.67 -1.00
C ARG A 392 -11.19 1.43 0.48
N PHE A 393 -11.99 0.39 0.74
CA PHE A 393 -12.20 -0.15 2.08
C PHE A 393 -11.23 -1.33 2.32
N VAL A 394 -10.74 -1.51 3.55
CA VAL A 394 -9.89 -2.64 3.95
C VAL A 394 -10.58 -3.40 5.07
N ASN A 395 -11.10 -4.59 4.76
CA ASN A 395 -11.84 -5.41 5.72
C ASN A 395 -10.89 -5.99 6.78
N VAL A 396 -11.33 -5.97 8.04
CA VAL A 396 -10.63 -6.57 9.19
C VAL A 396 -11.53 -7.63 9.81
N SER A 397 -11.02 -8.83 10.08
CA SER A 397 -11.85 -9.94 10.59
C SER A 397 -11.07 -10.97 11.42
N THR A 398 -11.79 -11.70 12.26
CA THR A 398 -11.24 -12.68 13.19
C THR A 398 -11.35 -14.10 12.63
N PHE A 399 -10.22 -14.82 12.55
CA PHE A 399 -10.16 -16.23 12.14
C PHE A 399 -9.20 -16.98 13.08
N PRO A 400 -9.68 -17.56 14.19
CA PRO A 400 -8.83 -18.30 15.12
C PRO A 400 -8.32 -19.58 14.43
N ILE A 401 -7.00 -19.76 14.35
CA ILE A 401 -6.42 -21.00 13.82
C ILE A 401 -6.50 -22.12 14.87
N GLY A 402 -6.79 -23.35 14.45
CA GLY A 402 -6.84 -24.52 15.32
C GLY A 402 -5.97 -25.67 14.80
N ILE A 403 -6.38 -26.90 15.11
CA ILE A 403 -5.70 -28.15 14.74
C ILE A 403 -6.45 -28.91 13.63
N ASP A 404 -5.87 -30.03 13.18
CA ASP A 404 -6.39 -30.94 12.15
C ASP A 404 -6.83 -32.28 12.76
N PRO A 405 -8.04 -32.39 13.36
CA PRO A 405 -8.50 -33.56 14.11
C PRO A 405 -8.25 -34.90 13.41
N THR A 406 -8.55 -34.96 12.11
CA THR A 406 -8.41 -36.15 11.27
C THR A 406 -7.00 -36.71 11.26
N SER A 407 -5.97 -35.86 11.19
CA SER A 407 -4.56 -36.29 11.21
C SER A 407 -4.08 -36.61 12.63
N TRP A 408 -4.58 -35.91 13.64
CA TRP A 408 -4.26 -36.20 15.05
C TRP A 408 -4.79 -37.59 15.47
N ASP A 409 -6.05 -37.93 15.16
CA ASP A 409 -6.61 -39.24 15.52
C ASP A 409 -5.89 -40.37 14.75
N LYS A 410 -5.57 -40.18 13.47
CA LYS A 410 -4.73 -41.11 12.67
C LYS A 410 -3.36 -41.35 13.32
N ARG A 411 -2.63 -40.28 13.70
CA ARG A 411 -1.28 -40.45 14.27
C ARG A 411 -1.31 -41.07 15.66
N ARG A 412 -2.34 -40.77 16.46
CA ARG A 412 -2.53 -41.23 17.84
C ARG A 412 -2.90 -42.73 17.93
N GLN A 413 -3.40 -43.32 16.84
CA GLN A 413 -3.69 -44.76 16.72
C GLN A 413 -2.47 -45.61 16.29
N ALA A 414 -1.30 -45.01 16.07
CA ALA A 414 -0.10 -45.75 15.70
C ALA A 414 0.53 -46.46 16.92
N GLY A 415 0.99 -47.70 16.71
CA GLY A 415 1.47 -48.57 17.81
C GLY A 415 2.72 -48.05 18.55
N ASP A 416 3.51 -47.17 17.93
CA ASP A 416 4.63 -46.49 18.61
C ASP A 416 4.12 -45.51 19.67
N VAL A 417 3.02 -44.80 19.41
CA VAL A 417 2.35 -43.91 20.38
C VAL A 417 1.71 -44.73 21.49
N GLU A 418 1.00 -45.81 21.17
CA GLU A 418 0.36 -46.68 22.17
C GLU A 418 1.38 -47.28 23.15
N GLN A 419 2.55 -47.70 22.65
CA GLN A 419 3.64 -48.15 23.51
C GLN A 419 4.20 -47.04 24.41
N TRP A 420 4.34 -45.81 23.91
CA TRP A 420 4.75 -44.68 24.75
C TRP A 420 3.68 -44.31 25.79
N ILE A 421 2.38 -44.36 25.43
CA ILE A 421 1.25 -44.18 26.36
C ILE A 421 1.36 -45.18 27.50
N ARG A 422 1.53 -46.48 27.17
CA ARG A 422 1.73 -47.54 28.17
C ARG A 422 2.96 -47.28 29.05
N THR A 423 4.11 -46.97 28.44
CA THR A 423 5.40 -46.80 29.16
C THR A 423 5.39 -45.60 30.12
N ILE A 424 4.70 -44.51 29.76
CA ILE A 424 4.54 -43.34 30.64
C ILE A 424 3.50 -43.64 31.74
N SER A 425 2.39 -44.30 31.42
CA SER A 425 1.35 -44.67 32.40
C SER A 425 1.84 -45.67 33.46
N GLU A 426 2.62 -46.69 33.07
CA GLU A 426 3.25 -47.64 34.01
C GLU A 426 4.22 -46.91 34.96
N ARG A 427 5.00 -45.93 34.44
CA ARG A 427 5.97 -45.15 35.23
C ARG A 427 5.33 -44.20 36.25
N TYR A 428 4.21 -43.58 35.89
CA TYR A 428 3.53 -42.57 36.72
C TYR A 428 2.21 -43.10 37.32
N GLN A 429 2.12 -44.42 37.51
CA GLN A 429 0.98 -45.07 38.14
C GLN A 429 0.75 -44.50 39.56
N GLY A 430 -0.49 -44.10 39.85
CA GLY A 430 -0.84 -43.49 41.13
C GLY A 430 -0.34 -42.05 41.34
N LYS A 431 0.21 -41.38 40.31
CA LYS A 431 0.60 -39.96 40.34
C LYS A 431 -0.25 -39.13 39.38
N ARG A 432 -0.58 -37.90 39.77
CA ARG A 432 -1.13 -36.87 38.87
C ARG A 432 -0.01 -36.28 38.01
N LEU A 433 -0.27 -36.11 36.72
CA LEU A 433 0.64 -35.50 35.75
C LEU A 433 0.11 -34.14 35.32
N ILE A 434 0.84 -33.08 35.64
CA ILE A 434 0.70 -31.79 34.96
C ILE A 434 1.73 -31.78 33.84
N VAL A 435 1.31 -31.46 32.62
CA VAL A 435 2.20 -31.36 31.46
C VAL A 435 2.26 -29.92 30.97
N SER A 436 3.44 -29.52 30.49
CA SER A 436 3.61 -28.30 29.71
C SER A 436 4.77 -28.42 28.72
N ARG A 437 4.67 -27.72 27.59
CA ARG A 437 5.68 -27.67 26.54
C ARG A 437 5.77 -26.25 26.01
N ASP A 438 6.96 -25.66 26.12
CA ASP A 438 7.19 -24.25 25.79
C ASP A 438 8.59 -24.07 25.18
N LYS A 439 8.75 -22.98 24.43
CA LYS A 439 10.06 -22.45 24.04
C LYS A 439 10.60 -21.59 25.18
N ILE A 440 11.90 -21.69 25.48
CA ILE A 440 12.54 -20.83 26.50
C ILE A 440 12.66 -19.42 25.91
N ASP A 441 11.65 -18.61 26.22
CA ASP A 441 11.45 -17.23 25.76
C ASP A 441 10.70 -16.45 26.85
N GLN A 442 11.02 -15.16 27.01
CA GLN A 442 10.40 -14.25 27.98
C GLN A 442 8.86 -14.22 27.83
N VAL A 443 8.35 -14.38 26.61
CA VAL A 443 6.90 -14.36 26.31
C VAL A 443 6.16 -15.58 26.89
N ARG A 444 6.80 -16.76 27.01
CA ARG A 444 6.12 -18.03 27.37
C ARG A 444 5.93 -18.27 28.86
N GLY A 445 6.42 -17.37 29.72
CA GLY A 445 6.05 -17.36 31.14
C GLY A 445 6.48 -18.59 31.96
N ILE A 446 7.49 -19.37 31.52
CA ILE A 446 7.95 -20.58 32.22
C ILE A 446 8.36 -20.25 33.67
N ARG A 447 9.00 -19.10 33.89
CA ARG A 447 9.41 -18.61 35.23
C ARG A 447 8.19 -18.51 36.16
N GLN A 448 7.11 -17.91 35.69
CA GLN A 448 5.85 -17.72 36.39
C GLN A 448 5.18 -19.08 36.71
N LYS A 449 5.19 -20.00 35.74
CA LYS A 449 4.69 -21.38 35.90
C LYS A 449 5.39 -22.12 37.04
N LEU A 450 6.72 -22.10 37.05
CA LEU A 450 7.53 -22.78 38.07
C LEU A 450 7.34 -22.14 39.46
N LEU A 451 7.30 -20.81 39.56
CA LEU A 451 7.02 -20.11 40.83
C LEU A 451 5.60 -20.41 41.37
N SER A 452 4.62 -20.56 40.48
CA SER A 452 3.26 -20.94 40.86
C SER A 452 3.18 -22.39 41.32
N TYR A 453 3.93 -23.30 40.68
CA TYR A 453 4.03 -24.70 41.10
C TYR A 453 4.79 -24.85 42.43
N GLU A 454 5.85 -24.07 42.65
CA GLU A 454 6.54 -23.98 43.93
C GLU A 454 5.60 -23.48 45.05
N LEU A 455 4.79 -22.46 44.78
CA LEU A 455 3.79 -21.99 45.73
C LEU A 455 2.71 -23.06 46.01
N PHE A 456 2.21 -23.75 44.97
CA PHE A 456 1.27 -24.86 45.11
C PHE A 456 1.81 -25.97 46.03
N LEU A 457 3.03 -26.46 45.78
CA LEU A 457 3.67 -27.49 46.62
C LEU A 457 3.88 -27.02 48.06
N ASN A 458 4.14 -25.73 48.28
CA ASN A 458 4.27 -25.19 49.63
C ASN A 458 2.92 -25.05 50.35
N SER A 459 1.90 -24.50 49.67
CA SER A 459 0.56 -24.24 50.22
C SER A 459 -0.29 -25.49 50.44
N TYR A 460 -0.11 -26.55 49.64
CA TYR A 460 -0.92 -27.77 49.69
C TYR A 460 -0.06 -29.03 49.91
N PRO A 461 0.38 -29.30 51.17
CA PRO A 461 1.29 -30.40 51.49
C PRO A 461 0.82 -31.79 51.05
N GLU A 462 -0.49 -32.00 51.00
CA GLU A 462 -1.13 -33.26 50.62
C GLU A 462 -0.80 -33.69 49.18
N TRP A 463 -0.50 -32.75 48.28
CA TRP A 463 -0.15 -33.03 46.89
C TRP A 463 1.33 -33.33 46.67
N ARG A 464 2.22 -33.04 47.63
CA ARG A 464 3.68 -33.03 47.45
C ARG A 464 4.28 -34.33 46.92
N ASP A 465 3.77 -35.48 47.35
CA ASP A 465 4.19 -36.80 46.87
C ASP A 465 3.25 -37.38 45.79
N GLN A 466 2.20 -36.64 45.40
CA GLN A 466 1.14 -37.12 44.51
C GLN A 466 1.21 -36.53 43.09
N VAL A 467 1.77 -35.33 42.91
CA VAL A 467 1.83 -34.63 41.61
C VAL A 467 3.23 -34.66 40.99
N VAL A 468 3.32 -34.72 39.66
CA VAL A 468 4.55 -34.43 38.92
C VAL A 468 4.24 -33.43 37.81
N LEU A 469 4.99 -32.32 37.77
CA LEU A 469 5.03 -31.40 36.63
C LEU A 469 6.11 -31.88 35.66
N VAL A 470 5.73 -32.21 34.43
CA VAL A 470 6.64 -32.47 33.32
C VAL A 470 6.67 -31.23 32.43
N GLN A 471 7.74 -30.44 32.57
CA GLN A 471 7.98 -29.24 31.78
C GLN A 471 9.00 -29.57 30.68
N VAL A 472 8.52 -29.63 29.43
CA VAL A 472 9.37 -29.66 28.24
C VAL A 472 9.76 -28.22 27.91
N ALA A 473 11.04 -27.90 27.93
CA ALA A 473 11.56 -26.55 27.77
C ALA A 473 12.57 -26.54 26.61
N THR A 474 12.09 -26.32 25.38
CA THR A 474 12.99 -26.33 24.22
C THR A 474 13.80 -25.04 24.21
N SER A 475 15.11 -25.15 24.43
CA SER A 475 16.02 -23.99 24.49
C SER A 475 16.10 -23.25 23.16
N THR A 476 16.25 -21.93 23.23
CA THR A 476 16.58 -21.05 22.11
C THR A 476 17.94 -20.43 22.38
N THR A 477 18.79 -20.24 21.36
CA THR A 477 20.18 -19.77 21.55
C THR A 477 20.31 -18.29 21.92
N GLU A 478 19.19 -17.61 22.17
CA GLU A 478 19.07 -16.15 22.14
C GLU A 478 18.95 -15.52 23.55
N GLN A 479 18.63 -16.30 24.60
CA GLN A 479 18.34 -15.77 25.95
C GLN A 479 18.98 -16.58 27.10
N PRO A 480 20.32 -16.58 27.23
CA PRO A 480 21.02 -17.38 28.27
C PRO A 480 20.69 -16.96 29.71
N GLU A 481 20.39 -15.69 29.95
CA GLU A 481 20.01 -15.15 31.27
C GLU A 481 18.66 -15.72 31.75
N LEU A 482 17.70 -15.88 30.83
CA LEU A 482 16.42 -16.52 31.14
C LEU A 482 16.59 -18.02 31.40
N GLU A 483 17.41 -18.72 30.59
CA GLU A 483 17.66 -20.14 30.83
C GLU A 483 18.31 -20.37 32.19
N ALA A 484 19.25 -19.52 32.62
CA ALA A 484 19.83 -19.57 33.96
C ALA A 484 18.76 -19.39 35.05
N MET A 485 18.00 -18.29 35.03
CA MET A 485 16.94 -18.02 36.02
C MET A 485 15.89 -19.13 36.11
N VAL A 486 15.49 -19.72 34.99
CA VAL A 486 14.52 -20.84 34.96
C VAL A 486 15.17 -22.12 35.52
N SER A 487 16.45 -22.37 35.22
CA SER A 487 17.20 -23.52 35.76
C SER A 487 17.34 -23.44 37.28
N ASP A 488 17.66 -22.26 37.82
CA ASP A 488 17.83 -22.05 39.26
C ASP A 488 16.52 -22.31 40.03
N ILE A 489 15.38 -21.88 39.49
CA ILE A 489 14.06 -22.15 40.07
C ILE A 489 13.73 -23.65 39.99
N ALA A 490 14.00 -24.31 38.85
CA ALA A 490 13.78 -25.75 38.69
C ALA A 490 14.65 -26.59 39.65
N MET A 491 15.91 -26.18 39.85
CA MET A 491 16.81 -26.77 40.85
C MET A 491 16.30 -26.53 42.28
N ARG A 492 15.84 -25.32 42.61
CA ARG A 492 15.29 -24.99 43.94
C ARG A 492 14.07 -25.86 44.28
N ILE A 493 13.09 -25.95 43.38
CA ILE A 493 11.89 -26.79 43.56
C ILE A 493 12.28 -28.23 43.85
N ASN A 494 13.14 -28.82 43.01
CA ASN A 494 13.56 -30.21 43.20
C ASN A 494 14.41 -30.40 44.48
N SER A 495 15.25 -29.45 44.86
CA SER A 495 16.05 -29.53 46.09
C SER A 495 15.21 -29.45 47.37
N THR A 496 14.07 -28.74 47.33
CA THR A 496 13.16 -28.56 48.48
C THR A 496 12.15 -29.70 48.60
N HIS A 497 11.70 -30.28 47.48
CA HIS A 497 10.52 -31.16 47.45
C HIS A 497 10.76 -32.58 46.89
N SER A 498 11.96 -32.92 46.37
CA SER A 498 12.24 -34.30 45.94
C SER A 498 12.52 -35.22 47.13
N THR A 499 12.08 -36.46 47.03
CA THR A 499 12.43 -37.57 47.93
C THR A 499 13.10 -38.69 47.14
N LEU A 500 13.62 -39.72 47.83
CA LEU A 500 14.23 -40.88 47.16
C LEU A 500 13.25 -41.63 46.23
N ALA A 501 11.94 -41.50 46.45
CA ALA A 501 10.89 -42.18 45.72
C ALA A 501 10.00 -41.24 44.87
N HIS A 502 10.28 -39.93 44.88
CA HIS A 502 9.44 -38.93 44.20
C HIS A 502 10.23 -37.70 43.74
N GLN A 503 10.06 -37.33 42.48
CA GLN A 503 10.59 -36.09 41.89
C GLN A 503 9.39 -35.26 41.38
N PRO A 504 9.07 -34.12 42.02
CA PRO A 504 7.86 -33.36 41.70
C PRO A 504 8.00 -32.51 40.42
N LEU A 505 9.22 -32.21 39.95
CA LEU A 505 9.47 -31.48 38.70
C LEU A 505 10.47 -32.22 37.81
N VAL A 506 10.00 -32.64 36.63
CA VAL A 506 10.83 -33.18 35.55
C VAL A 506 11.01 -32.07 34.50
N PHE A 507 12.21 -31.50 34.40
CA PHE A 507 12.49 -30.33 33.57
C PHE A 507 13.41 -30.71 32.40
N LEU A 508 12.84 -30.85 31.21
CA LEU A 508 13.52 -31.41 30.04
C LEU A 508 13.99 -30.29 29.09
N LYS A 509 15.30 -30.01 29.06
CA LYS A 509 15.95 -29.03 28.17
C LYS A 509 16.10 -29.47 26.70
N GLN A 510 15.34 -30.48 26.28
CA GLN A 510 15.40 -31.11 24.96
C GLN A 510 13.99 -31.18 24.36
N ASP A 511 13.85 -31.18 23.04
CA ASP A 511 12.55 -31.50 22.43
C ASP A 511 12.27 -33.01 22.52
N LEU A 512 10.99 -33.38 22.47
CA LEU A 512 10.55 -34.76 22.49
C LEU A 512 10.32 -35.28 21.06
N ALA A 513 10.56 -36.57 20.85
CA ALA A 513 10.10 -37.21 19.62
C ALA A 513 8.57 -37.11 19.54
N PHE A 514 8.01 -36.84 18.37
CA PHE A 514 6.58 -36.59 18.22
C PHE A 514 5.64 -37.64 18.86
N PRO A 515 5.88 -38.98 18.77
CA PRO A 515 5.06 -39.95 19.49
C PRO A 515 5.21 -39.91 21.02
N GLN A 516 6.36 -39.50 21.57
CA GLN A 516 6.53 -39.28 23.01
C GLN A 516 5.69 -38.09 23.48
N TYR A 517 5.69 -37.00 22.72
CA TYR A 517 4.87 -35.81 23.01
C TYR A 517 3.37 -36.13 22.96
N LEU A 518 2.92 -36.80 21.89
CA LEU A 518 1.53 -37.22 21.71
C LEU A 518 1.04 -38.18 22.80
N ALA A 519 1.90 -39.11 23.23
CA ALA A 519 1.64 -39.95 24.39
C ALA A 519 1.55 -39.14 25.69
N LEU A 520 2.51 -38.23 25.94
CA LEU A 520 2.58 -37.41 27.15
C LEU A 520 1.32 -36.54 27.35
N ILE A 521 0.83 -35.87 26.30
CA ILE A 521 -0.43 -35.07 26.39
C ILE A 521 -1.69 -35.94 26.51
N SER A 522 -1.66 -37.19 26.03
CA SER A 522 -2.76 -38.15 26.16
C SER A 522 -2.89 -38.77 27.56
N VAL A 523 -1.82 -38.75 28.38
CA VAL A 523 -1.80 -39.32 29.74
C VAL A 523 -1.68 -38.27 30.86
N ALA A 524 -1.73 -36.99 30.50
CA ALA A 524 -1.75 -35.87 31.44
C ALA A 524 -3.11 -35.78 32.17
N ASP A 525 -3.08 -35.46 33.47
CA ASP A 525 -4.27 -35.11 34.26
C ASP A 525 -4.61 -33.62 34.11
N ALA A 526 -3.61 -32.78 33.81
CA ALA A 526 -3.81 -31.37 33.45
C ALA A 526 -2.74 -30.87 32.47
N LEU A 527 -3.09 -29.88 31.65
CA LEU A 527 -2.15 -29.04 30.90
C LEU A 527 -2.11 -27.65 31.54
N MET A 528 -0.92 -27.07 31.70
CA MET A 528 -0.76 -25.72 32.25
C MET A 528 -0.01 -24.80 31.28
N ILE A 529 -0.69 -23.79 30.73
CA ILE A 529 -0.13 -22.79 29.80
C ILE A 529 -0.19 -21.41 30.46
N THR A 530 0.98 -20.77 30.66
CA THR A 530 1.10 -19.49 31.38
C THR A 530 1.77 -18.40 30.53
N SER A 531 1.62 -18.47 29.21
CA SER A 531 2.18 -17.48 28.29
C SER A 531 1.67 -16.08 28.60
N LEU A 532 2.57 -15.09 28.64
CA LEU A 532 2.28 -13.73 29.12
C LEU A 532 1.49 -12.91 28.08
N ARG A 533 1.65 -13.26 26.80
CA ARG A 533 0.84 -12.82 25.66
C ARG A 533 1.06 -13.81 24.53
N GLU A 534 0.02 -14.29 23.84
CA GLU A 534 0.22 -15.23 22.73
C GLU A 534 -0.93 -15.18 21.73
N GLY A 535 -0.62 -15.12 20.42
CA GLY A 535 -1.63 -15.01 19.37
C GLY A 535 -2.64 -16.17 19.38
N MET A 536 -2.17 -17.42 19.45
CA MET A 536 -2.99 -18.62 19.62
C MET A 536 -2.12 -19.77 20.11
N ASN A 537 -2.53 -20.47 21.18
CA ASN A 537 -1.74 -21.58 21.74
C ASN A 537 -2.27 -22.93 21.26
N LEU A 538 -1.74 -23.44 20.15
CA LEU A 538 -2.22 -24.69 19.56
C LEU A 538 -1.97 -25.92 20.46
N THR A 539 -0.93 -25.91 21.29
CA THR A 539 -0.66 -26.97 22.30
C THR A 539 -1.88 -27.23 23.22
N SER A 540 -2.64 -26.19 23.59
CA SER A 540 -3.89 -26.35 24.35
C SER A 540 -5.03 -27.05 23.57
N HIS A 541 -5.13 -26.82 22.27
CA HIS A 541 -6.11 -27.49 21.40
C HIS A 541 -5.71 -28.95 21.15
N GLU A 542 -4.42 -29.21 20.93
CA GLU A 542 -3.83 -30.57 20.80
C GLU A 542 -4.13 -31.42 22.05
N PHE A 543 -3.93 -30.85 23.25
CA PHE A 543 -4.26 -31.49 24.52
C PHE A 543 -5.76 -31.80 24.67
N VAL A 544 -6.64 -30.80 24.50
CA VAL A 544 -8.10 -30.99 24.63
C VAL A 544 -8.60 -32.11 23.72
N TYR A 545 -8.10 -32.17 22.48
CA TYR A 545 -8.45 -33.23 21.54
C TYR A 545 -7.94 -34.62 21.98
N CYS A 546 -6.76 -34.70 22.59
CA CYS A 546 -6.18 -35.95 23.09
C CYS A 546 -6.79 -36.45 24.42
N GLN A 547 -7.75 -35.75 25.02
CA GLN A 547 -8.32 -36.07 26.34
C GLN A 547 -9.65 -36.85 26.30
N ASP A 548 -10.02 -37.39 25.14
CA ASP A 548 -11.25 -38.19 24.89
C ASP A 548 -11.42 -39.47 25.74
N GLY A 549 -10.39 -39.92 26.45
CA GLY A 549 -10.43 -41.12 27.28
C GLY A 549 -10.39 -42.45 26.51
N LYS A 550 -10.06 -42.49 25.21
CA LYS A 550 -9.95 -43.76 24.44
C LYS A 550 -8.99 -44.77 25.09
N TYR A 551 -7.92 -44.30 25.75
CA TYR A 551 -6.85 -45.13 26.32
C TYR A 551 -7.04 -45.54 27.80
N GLN A 552 -8.29 -45.54 28.31
CA GLN A 552 -8.64 -45.96 29.68
C GLN A 552 -8.09 -47.35 30.09
N GLY A 553 -7.82 -48.24 29.13
CA GLY A 553 -7.20 -49.55 29.39
C GLY A 553 -5.78 -49.50 29.96
N TYR A 554 -5.08 -48.37 29.83
CA TYR A 554 -3.71 -48.18 30.35
C TYR A 554 -3.64 -47.32 31.63
N GLY A 555 -4.79 -46.80 32.12
CA GLY A 555 -4.84 -46.03 33.36
C GLY A 555 -6.14 -45.23 33.52
N ASN A 556 -6.48 -44.87 34.76
CA ASN A 556 -7.71 -44.13 35.09
C ASN A 556 -7.59 -42.61 34.80
N LYS A 557 -7.13 -42.25 33.59
CA LYS A 557 -6.89 -40.87 33.16
C LYS A 557 -7.68 -40.58 31.88
N LYS A 558 -8.54 -39.56 31.96
CA LYS A 558 -9.43 -39.06 30.91
C LYS A 558 -9.92 -37.67 31.32
N TYR A 559 -10.32 -36.83 30.38
CA TYR A 559 -10.88 -35.50 30.64
C TYR A 559 -9.97 -34.67 31.57
N GLY A 560 -8.71 -34.52 31.16
CA GLY A 560 -7.72 -33.71 31.86
C GLY A 560 -8.06 -32.22 31.84
N SER A 561 -7.75 -31.52 32.93
CA SER A 561 -8.09 -30.11 33.14
C SER A 561 -7.14 -29.18 32.37
N LEU A 562 -7.69 -28.19 31.66
CA LEU A 562 -6.90 -27.15 30.98
C LEU A 562 -6.77 -25.91 31.85
N ILE A 563 -5.55 -25.59 32.31
CA ILE A 563 -5.19 -24.31 32.94
C ILE A 563 -4.53 -23.43 31.87
N LEU A 564 -5.05 -22.22 31.67
CA LEU A 564 -4.72 -21.39 30.52
C LEU A 564 -4.61 -19.91 30.89
N SER A 565 -3.55 -19.25 30.45
CA SER A 565 -3.37 -17.81 30.62
C SER A 565 -4.46 -17.02 29.86
N GLU A 566 -5.10 -16.08 30.57
CA GLU A 566 -6.08 -15.15 30.02
C GLU A 566 -5.54 -14.28 28.87
N PHE A 567 -4.21 -14.16 28.75
CA PHE A 567 -3.53 -13.39 27.71
C PHE A 567 -3.22 -14.18 26.43
N THR A 568 -3.74 -15.40 26.29
CA THR A 568 -3.62 -16.24 25.08
C THR A 568 -4.87 -16.17 24.21
N GLY A 569 -4.74 -16.15 22.88
CA GLY A 569 -5.91 -16.17 22.00
C GLY A 569 -6.81 -17.40 22.16
N SER A 570 -6.25 -18.53 22.63
CA SER A 570 -7.02 -19.73 22.98
C SER A 570 -8.04 -19.47 24.10
N ALA A 571 -7.80 -18.49 24.99
CA ALA A 571 -8.76 -18.11 26.02
C ALA A 571 -10.08 -17.58 25.42
N SER A 572 -10.02 -16.82 24.31
CA SER A 572 -11.24 -16.39 23.60
C SER A 572 -11.96 -17.52 22.83
N VAL A 573 -11.26 -18.61 22.52
CA VAL A 573 -11.85 -19.80 21.89
C VAL A 573 -12.55 -20.70 22.92
N PHE A 574 -11.98 -20.83 24.12
CA PHE A 574 -12.47 -21.73 25.17
C PHE A 574 -13.37 -21.05 26.22
N GLY A 575 -13.33 -19.72 26.32
CA GLY A 575 -14.12 -18.94 27.28
C GLY A 575 -13.99 -19.48 28.72
N ASN A 576 -15.12 -19.48 29.42
CA ASN A 576 -15.20 -19.84 30.85
C ASN A 576 -15.08 -21.35 31.13
N HIS A 577 -14.82 -22.19 30.12
CA HIS A 577 -14.67 -23.64 30.31
C HIS A 577 -13.23 -24.02 30.70
N ALA A 578 -12.23 -23.25 30.26
CA ALA A 578 -10.85 -23.40 30.73
C ALA A 578 -10.66 -22.76 32.12
N LEU A 579 -9.68 -23.26 32.88
CA LEU A 579 -9.22 -22.58 34.10
C LEU A 579 -8.35 -21.39 33.71
N LEU A 580 -9.02 -20.25 33.47
CA LEU A 580 -8.36 -18.99 33.12
C LEU A 580 -7.60 -18.43 34.32
N VAL A 581 -6.32 -18.11 34.11
CA VAL A 581 -5.43 -17.57 35.13
C VAL A 581 -4.65 -16.35 34.62
N ASN A 582 -4.38 -15.42 35.52
CA ASN A 582 -3.38 -14.39 35.32
C ASN A 582 -2.00 -14.95 35.71
N PRO A 583 -1.03 -15.13 34.78
CA PRO A 583 0.28 -15.69 35.10
C PRO A 583 1.13 -14.83 36.06
N TRP A 584 0.71 -13.61 36.40
CA TRP A 584 1.36 -12.78 37.41
C TRP A 584 0.84 -13.02 38.83
N ASP A 585 -0.39 -13.56 38.99
CA ASP A 585 -0.89 -14.02 40.29
C ASP A 585 -0.53 -15.50 40.48
N TYR A 586 0.63 -15.72 41.11
CA TYR A 586 1.10 -17.07 41.45
C TYR A 586 0.16 -17.80 42.42
N ARG A 587 -0.65 -17.10 43.23
CA ARG A 587 -1.61 -17.69 44.16
C ARG A 587 -2.86 -18.14 43.42
N GLN A 588 -3.38 -17.36 42.48
CA GLN A 588 -4.44 -17.80 41.56
C GLN A 588 -3.98 -19.00 40.73
N CYS A 589 -2.76 -18.96 40.19
CA CYS A 589 -2.19 -20.08 39.44
C CYS A 589 -2.02 -21.34 40.31
N ALA A 590 -1.58 -21.21 41.56
CA ALA A 590 -1.49 -22.33 42.51
C ALA A 590 -2.88 -22.90 42.86
N GLU A 591 -3.89 -22.05 43.03
CA GLU A 591 -5.25 -22.49 43.30
C GLU A 591 -5.90 -23.18 42.09
N ALA A 592 -5.64 -22.69 40.87
CA ALA A 592 -6.07 -23.35 39.64
C ALA A 592 -5.43 -24.73 39.47
N ILE A 593 -4.16 -24.93 39.89
CA ILE A 593 -3.55 -26.27 39.94
C ILE A 593 -4.31 -27.16 40.94
N ARG A 594 -4.63 -26.65 42.14
CA ARG A 594 -5.39 -27.40 43.14
C ARG A 594 -6.76 -27.82 42.60
N GLU A 595 -7.51 -26.89 42.02
CA GLU A 595 -8.82 -27.16 41.43
C GLU A 595 -8.72 -28.18 40.29
N ALA A 596 -7.82 -27.96 39.33
CA ALA A 596 -7.60 -28.83 38.18
C ALA A 596 -7.40 -30.32 38.53
N LEU A 597 -6.73 -30.59 39.66
CA LEU A 597 -6.46 -31.94 40.17
C LEU A 597 -7.55 -32.49 41.11
N SER A 598 -8.41 -31.61 41.66
CA SER A 598 -9.52 -31.94 42.56
C SER A 598 -10.88 -32.15 41.86
N ARG A 599 -11.10 -31.61 40.65
CA ARG A 599 -12.40 -31.67 39.94
C ARG A 599 -12.95 -33.10 39.77
N GLY A 600 -14.28 -33.23 39.90
CA GLY A 600 -15.01 -34.48 39.77
C GLY A 600 -14.90 -35.11 38.38
N GLU A 601 -15.21 -36.40 38.23
CA GLU A 601 -15.17 -37.05 36.91
C GLU A 601 -16.27 -36.52 35.96
N GLU A 602 -17.49 -36.37 36.47
CA GLU A 602 -18.64 -35.83 35.73
C GLU A 602 -18.40 -34.37 35.30
N GLU A 603 -17.92 -33.54 36.24
CA GLU A 603 -17.53 -32.14 36.03
C GLU A 603 -16.44 -32.01 34.95
N ARG A 604 -15.38 -32.83 35.04
CA ARG A 604 -14.31 -32.85 34.04
C ARG A 604 -14.82 -33.29 32.66
N GLN A 605 -15.71 -34.28 32.60
CA GLN A 605 -16.33 -34.70 31.34
C GLN A 605 -17.20 -33.60 30.73
N GLN A 606 -18.00 -32.89 31.54
CA GLN A 606 -18.81 -31.76 31.07
C GLN A 606 -17.93 -30.65 30.50
N VAL A 607 -16.92 -30.21 31.26
CA VAL A 607 -15.96 -29.19 30.84
C VAL A 607 -15.21 -29.60 29.56
N TRP A 608 -14.71 -30.83 29.51
CA TRP A 608 -14.03 -31.36 28.32
C TRP A 608 -14.95 -31.37 27.09
N THR A 609 -16.23 -31.68 27.25
CA THR A 609 -17.20 -31.74 26.13
C THR A 609 -17.38 -30.38 25.45
N GLU A 610 -17.45 -29.29 26.23
CA GLU A 610 -17.54 -27.92 25.69
C GLU A 610 -16.23 -27.49 25.02
N LEU A 611 -15.09 -27.73 25.69
CA LEU A 611 -13.76 -27.44 25.14
C LEU A 611 -13.52 -28.19 23.81
N HIS A 612 -13.91 -29.46 23.74
CA HIS A 612 -13.76 -30.30 22.55
C HIS A 612 -14.65 -29.83 21.39
N GLN A 613 -15.89 -29.41 21.66
CA GLN A 613 -16.74 -28.77 20.64
C GLN A 613 -16.11 -27.47 20.11
N ALA A 614 -15.50 -26.66 20.97
CA ALA A 614 -14.78 -25.45 20.55
C ALA A 614 -13.56 -25.75 19.66
N VAL A 615 -12.79 -26.82 19.95
CA VAL A 615 -11.70 -27.27 19.05
C VAL A 615 -12.23 -27.71 17.69
N LEU A 616 -13.30 -28.54 17.65
CA LEU A 616 -13.85 -29.04 16.39
C LEU A 616 -14.45 -27.92 15.52
N LYS A 617 -15.13 -26.95 16.14
CA LYS A 617 -15.68 -25.78 15.45
C LYS A 617 -14.58 -24.96 14.77
N ASN A 618 -13.46 -24.76 15.44
CA ASN A 618 -12.33 -23.94 14.97
C ASN A 618 -11.21 -24.80 14.35
N SER A 619 -11.56 -25.88 13.64
CA SER A 619 -10.59 -26.73 12.94
C SER A 619 -9.82 -25.98 11.83
N THR A 620 -8.64 -26.49 11.47
CA THR A 620 -7.81 -25.94 10.39
C THR A 620 -8.52 -25.80 9.05
N ALA A 621 -9.31 -26.80 8.64
CA ALA A 621 -10.06 -26.74 7.39
C ALA A 621 -11.10 -25.62 7.42
N ASN A 622 -11.79 -25.44 8.55
CA ASN A 622 -12.72 -24.32 8.73
C ASN A 622 -12.01 -22.95 8.69
N TRP A 623 -10.79 -22.84 9.22
CA TRP A 623 -9.95 -21.63 9.13
C TRP A 623 -9.60 -21.31 7.66
N VAL A 624 -9.03 -22.26 6.91
CA VAL A 624 -8.67 -22.07 5.49
C VAL A 624 -9.91 -21.70 4.67
N LYS A 625 -11.00 -22.43 4.85
CA LYS A 625 -12.27 -22.16 4.15
C LYS A 625 -12.79 -20.75 4.44
N SER A 626 -12.92 -20.39 5.72
CA SER A 626 -13.49 -19.09 6.13
C SER A 626 -12.66 -17.91 5.66
N PHE A 627 -11.33 -18.01 5.72
CA PHE A 627 -10.42 -16.98 5.19
C PHE A 627 -10.52 -16.87 3.66
N SER A 628 -10.58 -18.01 2.95
CA SER A 628 -10.71 -18.04 1.49
C SER A 628 -12.04 -17.46 1.00
N GLU A 629 -13.16 -17.90 1.56
CA GLU A 629 -14.50 -17.43 1.20
C GLU A 629 -14.68 -15.94 1.54
N THR A 630 -14.12 -15.48 2.66
CA THR A 630 -14.16 -14.06 3.03
C THR A 630 -13.27 -13.22 2.11
N LEU A 631 -12.06 -13.65 1.77
CA LEU A 631 -11.21 -12.93 0.82
C LEU A 631 -11.85 -12.83 -0.56
N ALA A 632 -12.44 -13.93 -1.06
CA ALA A 632 -13.14 -13.93 -2.34
C ALA A 632 -14.35 -12.99 -2.33
N ARG A 633 -15.20 -13.06 -1.29
CA ARG A 633 -16.35 -12.14 -1.10
C ARG A 633 -15.89 -10.68 -1.08
N VAL A 634 -14.91 -10.36 -0.24
CA VAL A 634 -14.39 -9.00 -0.04
C VAL A 634 -13.75 -8.48 -1.33
N TRP A 635 -12.97 -9.30 -2.04
CA TRP A 635 -12.40 -8.91 -3.33
C TRP A 635 -13.48 -8.71 -4.40
N HIS A 636 -14.54 -9.52 -4.44
CA HIS A 636 -15.67 -9.28 -5.35
C HIS A 636 -16.45 -8.00 -4.99
N GLU A 637 -16.65 -7.72 -3.71
CA GLU A 637 -17.30 -6.49 -3.23
C GLU A 637 -16.49 -5.23 -3.53
N GLN A 638 -15.16 -5.29 -3.48
CA GLN A 638 -14.27 -4.18 -3.83
C GLN A 638 -14.09 -4.05 -5.34
N SER A 639 -13.76 -5.14 -6.05
CA SER A 639 -13.55 -5.13 -7.50
C SER A 639 -14.82 -4.82 -8.30
N SER A 640 -16.03 -5.11 -7.79
CA SER A 640 -17.28 -4.64 -8.41
C SER A 640 -17.47 -3.12 -8.34
N ARG A 641 -16.76 -2.42 -7.43
CA ARG A 641 -16.73 -0.95 -7.34
C ARG A 641 -15.59 -0.36 -8.16
N GLU A 642 -14.42 -1.03 -8.17
CA GLU A 642 -13.21 -0.56 -8.88
C GLU A 642 -13.23 -0.85 -10.40
N ILE A 643 -13.74 -2.01 -10.83
CA ILE A 643 -13.79 -2.41 -12.25
C ILE A 643 -14.84 -1.61 -13.02
N ILE A 644 -15.88 -1.11 -12.34
CA ILE A 644 -16.75 -0.08 -12.88
C ILE A 644 -15.98 1.25 -12.83
N SER A 645 -15.09 1.47 -13.80
CA SER A 645 -14.58 2.81 -14.10
C SER A 645 -15.80 3.68 -14.43
N VAL A 646 -16.24 4.46 -13.46
CA VAL A 646 -17.62 4.97 -13.41
C VAL A 646 -17.93 5.72 -14.70
N PRO A 647 -18.88 5.22 -15.52
CA PRO A 647 -18.97 5.64 -16.91
C PRO A 647 -19.33 7.12 -17.01
N ARG A 648 -18.78 7.80 -18.02
CA ARG A 648 -19.20 9.18 -18.32
C ARG A 648 -20.70 9.21 -18.54
N LEU A 649 -21.37 10.17 -17.91
CA LEU A 649 -22.82 10.35 -17.97
C LEU A 649 -23.33 10.27 -19.43
N PRO A 650 -24.15 9.26 -19.79
CA PRO A 650 -24.63 9.09 -21.16
C PRO A 650 -25.75 10.09 -21.44
N MET A 651 -25.37 11.33 -21.79
CA MET A 651 -26.26 12.47 -22.00
C MET A 651 -27.46 12.12 -22.89
N ASP A 652 -27.22 11.47 -24.03
CA ASP A 652 -28.26 11.09 -25.00
C ASP A 652 -29.36 10.21 -24.36
N GLN A 653 -28.98 9.25 -23.51
CA GLN A 653 -29.92 8.37 -22.81
C GLN A 653 -30.60 9.09 -21.65
N LEU A 654 -29.89 9.97 -20.95
CA LEU A 654 -30.44 10.78 -19.87
C LEU A 654 -31.50 11.75 -20.41
N GLU A 655 -31.25 12.37 -21.56
CA GLU A 655 -32.18 13.26 -22.24
C GLU A 655 -33.41 12.48 -22.75
N GLU A 656 -33.22 11.34 -23.43
CA GLU A 656 -34.33 10.48 -23.87
C GLU A 656 -35.24 10.07 -22.69
N ARG A 657 -34.65 9.74 -21.54
CA ARG A 657 -35.37 9.39 -20.30
C ARG A 657 -36.05 10.61 -19.67
N TYR A 658 -35.39 11.76 -19.60
CA TYR A 658 -35.95 13.01 -19.08
C TYR A 658 -37.16 13.48 -19.92
N GLN A 659 -37.04 13.47 -21.24
CA GLN A 659 -38.12 13.90 -22.14
C GLN A 659 -39.36 12.99 -22.04
N ARG A 660 -39.19 11.68 -21.83
CA ARG A 660 -40.31 10.73 -21.68
C ARG A 660 -40.97 10.73 -20.31
N ALA A 661 -40.26 11.06 -19.24
CA ALA A 661 -40.80 10.98 -17.89
C ALA A 661 -41.91 12.04 -17.66
N PRO A 662 -43.13 11.64 -17.23
CA PRO A 662 -44.23 12.58 -16.99
C PRO A 662 -43.97 13.47 -15.77
N ARG A 663 -43.22 12.96 -14.78
CA ARG A 663 -42.77 13.71 -13.59
C ARG A 663 -41.40 13.21 -13.16
N ARG A 664 -40.53 14.10 -12.69
CA ARG A 664 -39.11 13.84 -12.37
C ARG A 664 -38.74 14.40 -11.00
N LEU A 665 -37.78 13.74 -10.33
CA LEU A 665 -37.18 14.20 -9.08
C LEU A 665 -35.68 14.44 -9.29
N PHE A 666 -35.18 15.57 -8.80
CA PHE A 666 -33.78 15.96 -8.79
C PHE A 666 -33.32 16.16 -7.35
N ILE A 667 -32.17 15.60 -6.99
CA ILE A 667 -31.51 15.81 -5.70
C ILE A 667 -30.05 16.16 -5.99
N VAL A 668 -29.62 17.37 -5.67
CA VAL A 668 -28.31 17.91 -6.10
C VAL A 668 -27.60 18.50 -4.89
N ASP A 669 -26.33 18.12 -4.65
CA ASP A 669 -25.56 18.76 -3.58
C ASP A 669 -25.11 20.19 -3.95
N TYR A 670 -24.90 21.02 -2.94
CA TYR A 670 -24.43 22.39 -3.10
C TYR A 670 -22.90 22.55 -2.96
N GLU A 671 -22.29 21.90 -1.98
CA GLU A 671 -20.89 22.06 -1.57
C GLU A 671 -19.95 21.24 -2.47
N GLY A 672 -19.31 21.90 -3.45
CA GLY A 672 -18.43 21.27 -4.44
C GLY A 672 -19.14 20.92 -5.75
N THR A 673 -20.44 20.60 -5.68
CA THR A 673 -21.27 20.23 -6.85
C THR A 673 -21.83 21.45 -7.59
N LEU A 674 -22.55 22.35 -6.91
CA LEU A 674 -23.09 23.58 -7.50
C LEU A 674 -22.21 24.82 -7.27
N ALA A 675 -21.43 24.84 -6.19
CA ALA A 675 -20.50 25.91 -5.86
C ALA A 675 -19.12 25.32 -5.48
N SER A 676 -18.02 25.98 -5.85
CA SER A 676 -16.68 25.52 -5.46
C SER A 676 -16.46 25.65 -3.96
N TRP A 677 -15.81 24.66 -3.33
CA TRP A 677 -15.51 24.65 -1.89
C TRP A 677 -14.86 25.95 -1.39
N GLY A 678 -15.29 26.42 -0.23
CA GLY A 678 -14.82 27.66 0.40
C GLY A 678 -15.07 27.63 1.91
N SER A 679 -14.20 28.30 2.66
CA SER A 679 -14.30 28.37 4.13
C SER A 679 -15.61 29.05 4.57
N PRO A 680 -16.21 28.67 5.70
CA PRO A 680 -17.30 29.45 6.32
C PRO A 680 -16.93 30.92 6.60
N LYS A 681 -15.64 31.26 6.61
CA LYS A 681 -15.12 32.63 6.79
C LYS A 681 -14.74 33.33 5.47
N SER A 682 -14.74 32.65 4.31
CA SER A 682 -14.43 33.28 3.02
C SER A 682 -15.66 33.94 2.42
N ILE A 683 -15.76 35.25 2.59
CA ILE A 683 -16.88 36.11 2.14
C ILE A 683 -17.06 36.10 0.60
N ILE A 684 -16.07 35.62 -0.16
CA ILE A 684 -16.16 35.45 -1.61
C ILE A 684 -16.97 34.20 -1.94
N VAL A 685 -18.30 34.32 -1.94
CA VAL A 685 -19.18 33.30 -2.51
C VAL A 685 -18.98 33.29 -4.03
N THR A 686 -18.35 32.25 -4.57
CA THR A 686 -18.01 32.13 -6.00
C THR A 686 -19.24 31.83 -6.87
N THR A 687 -20.03 32.88 -7.10
CA THR A 687 -21.10 32.97 -8.11
C THR A 687 -22.35 32.12 -7.85
N PRO A 688 -23.05 32.31 -6.71
CA PRO A 688 -24.31 31.61 -6.43
C PRO A 688 -25.40 31.94 -7.46
N GLN A 689 -25.28 33.08 -8.17
CA GLN A 689 -26.21 33.47 -9.23
C GLN A 689 -26.38 32.41 -10.32
N ARG A 690 -25.33 31.65 -10.68
CA ARG A 690 -25.48 30.62 -11.72
C ARG A 690 -26.23 29.39 -11.21
N ALA A 691 -25.94 28.94 -9.99
CA ALA A 691 -26.72 27.89 -9.35
C ALA A 691 -28.19 28.32 -9.20
N ILE A 692 -28.44 29.54 -8.74
CA ILE A 692 -29.78 30.15 -8.67
C ILE A 692 -30.48 30.14 -10.04
N THR A 693 -29.86 30.69 -11.10
CA THR A 693 -30.46 30.72 -12.44
C THR A 693 -30.77 29.33 -12.97
N THR A 694 -29.83 28.38 -12.89
CA THR A 694 -30.05 27.00 -13.37
C THR A 694 -31.11 26.26 -12.55
N LEU A 695 -31.22 26.52 -11.24
CA LEU A 695 -32.30 25.98 -10.42
C LEU A 695 -33.65 26.61 -10.78
N THR A 696 -33.73 27.92 -11.00
CA THR A 696 -34.93 28.61 -11.50
C THR A 696 -35.39 28.01 -12.82
N GLU A 697 -34.51 27.94 -13.83
CA GLU A 697 -34.78 27.33 -15.15
C GLU A 697 -35.25 25.87 -15.02
N LEU A 698 -34.73 25.11 -14.05
CA LEU A 698 -35.14 23.72 -13.81
C LEU A 698 -36.50 23.62 -13.11
N THR A 699 -36.86 24.57 -12.23
CA THR A 699 -38.17 24.65 -11.55
C THR A 699 -39.29 25.24 -12.43
N GLU A 700 -38.97 25.93 -13.53
CA GLU A 700 -39.99 26.46 -14.46
C GLU A 700 -40.80 25.38 -15.21
N ASP A 701 -40.30 24.14 -15.32
CA ASP A 701 -41.10 22.99 -15.77
C ASP A 701 -41.79 22.32 -14.56
N PRO A 702 -43.12 22.45 -14.37
CA PRO A 702 -43.82 21.96 -13.17
C PRO A 702 -43.85 20.42 -13.03
N ARG A 703 -43.28 19.68 -14.00
CA ARG A 703 -43.02 18.24 -13.89
C ARG A 703 -41.76 17.92 -13.10
N ASN A 704 -40.89 18.90 -12.87
CA ASN A 704 -39.64 18.76 -12.13
C ASN A 704 -39.88 19.07 -10.65
N ILE A 705 -39.48 18.16 -9.77
CA ILE A 705 -39.35 18.39 -8.33
C ILE A 705 -37.86 18.48 -8.05
N VAL A 706 -37.39 19.57 -7.43
CA VAL A 706 -35.96 19.83 -7.23
C VAL A 706 -35.67 20.01 -5.74
N TYR A 707 -34.72 19.24 -5.22
CA TYR A 707 -34.15 19.39 -3.88
C TYR A 707 -32.66 19.70 -3.97
N VAL A 708 -32.20 20.67 -3.17
CA VAL A 708 -30.77 20.94 -2.96
C VAL A 708 -30.37 20.44 -1.57
N MET A 709 -29.29 19.65 -1.49
CA MET A 709 -28.72 19.15 -0.23
C MET A 709 -27.41 19.85 0.12
N SER A 710 -27.11 19.96 1.42
CA SER A 710 -25.95 20.70 1.94
C SER A 710 -25.63 20.32 3.39
N ALA A 711 -24.38 20.58 3.80
CA ALA A 711 -23.93 20.48 5.20
C ALA A 711 -24.28 21.73 6.05
N ARG A 712 -24.79 22.81 5.44
CA ARG A 712 -25.10 24.11 6.07
C ARG A 712 -26.32 24.10 6.97
N MET A 713 -26.45 25.14 7.79
CA MET A 713 -27.61 25.37 8.64
C MET A 713 -28.84 25.85 7.81
N PRO A 714 -30.08 25.61 8.28
CA PRO A 714 -31.32 26.00 7.59
C PRO A 714 -31.35 27.48 7.14
N GLU A 715 -30.90 28.40 8.01
CA GLU A 715 -30.94 29.85 7.77
C GLU A 715 -29.91 30.31 6.74
N GLU A 716 -28.84 29.55 6.54
CA GLU A 716 -27.89 29.78 5.43
C GLU A 716 -28.52 29.36 4.10
N MET A 717 -29.17 28.19 4.09
CA MET A 717 -29.82 27.65 2.91
C MET A 717 -31.00 28.52 2.46
N GLU A 718 -31.81 29.03 3.40
CA GLU A 718 -32.82 30.06 3.14
C GLU A 718 -32.21 31.31 2.49
N ARG A 719 -31.13 31.86 3.04
CA ARG A 719 -30.50 33.07 2.48
C ARG A 719 -29.98 32.84 1.06
N LEU A 720 -29.30 31.71 0.83
CA LEU A 720 -28.73 31.33 -0.46
C LEU A 720 -29.81 31.11 -1.53
N PHE A 721 -30.90 30.40 -1.19
CA PHE A 721 -31.94 29.99 -2.13
C PHE A 721 -33.23 30.82 -2.06
N SER A 722 -33.25 31.91 -1.28
CA SER A 722 -34.34 32.91 -1.17
C SER A 722 -34.88 33.46 -2.51
N ARG A 723 -34.13 33.29 -3.59
CA ARG A 723 -34.49 33.70 -4.96
C ARG A 723 -35.10 32.58 -5.82
N VAL A 724 -35.25 31.37 -5.28
CA VAL A 724 -35.83 30.18 -5.93
C VAL A 724 -36.85 29.54 -4.97
N PRO A 725 -38.07 30.10 -4.84
CA PRO A 725 -39.05 29.65 -3.84
C PRO A 725 -39.54 28.21 -4.06
N ASP A 726 -39.49 27.75 -5.31
CA ASP A 726 -40.04 26.47 -5.76
C ASP A 726 -39.04 25.30 -5.63
N VAL A 727 -37.91 25.53 -4.94
CA VAL A 727 -36.92 24.49 -4.61
C VAL A 727 -37.15 23.95 -3.19
N GLY A 728 -37.06 22.64 -3.03
CA GLY A 728 -36.94 21.97 -1.74
C GLY A 728 -35.49 22.04 -1.23
N LEU A 729 -35.30 22.01 0.08
CA LEU A 729 -33.97 22.13 0.70
C LEU A 729 -33.74 21.02 1.72
N ILE A 730 -32.52 20.51 1.77
CA ILE A 730 -32.06 19.53 2.76
C ILE A 730 -30.83 20.12 3.45
N ALA A 731 -30.92 20.33 4.76
CA ALA A 731 -29.91 21.04 5.55
C ALA A 731 -29.30 20.15 6.65
N GLU A 732 -28.11 20.55 7.12
CA GLU A 732 -27.27 19.84 8.09
C GLU A 732 -27.19 18.32 7.81
N ASN A 733 -26.68 17.96 6.62
CA ASN A 733 -26.50 16.59 6.17
C ASN A 733 -27.77 15.71 6.22
N GLY A 734 -28.96 16.31 6.14
CA GLY A 734 -30.24 15.59 6.19
C GLY A 734 -30.93 15.59 7.55
N CYS A 735 -30.47 16.39 8.53
CA CYS A 735 -31.21 16.58 9.77
C CYS A 735 -32.51 17.38 9.61
N PHE A 736 -32.63 18.17 8.53
CA PHE A 736 -33.83 18.95 8.19
C PHE A 736 -34.17 18.83 6.71
N VAL A 737 -35.47 18.88 6.40
CA VAL A 737 -36.02 18.91 5.04
C VAL A 737 -37.08 20.01 4.95
N ARG A 738 -37.06 20.85 3.92
CA ARG A 738 -38.13 21.79 3.56
C ARG A 738 -38.66 21.43 2.18
N GLU A 739 -39.97 21.27 2.05
CA GLU A 739 -40.62 20.97 0.78
C GLU A 739 -40.65 22.20 -0.16
N PRO A 740 -40.68 21.99 -1.49
CA PRO A 740 -41.04 23.04 -2.45
C PRO A 740 -42.32 23.79 -2.05
N HIS A 741 -42.31 25.12 -2.17
CA HIS A 741 -43.42 26.01 -1.80
C HIS A 741 -43.87 25.99 -0.32
N GLN A 742 -43.20 25.28 0.58
CA GLN A 742 -43.43 25.36 2.04
C GLN A 742 -42.35 26.18 2.75
N GLU A 743 -42.73 26.96 3.77
CA GLU A 743 -41.78 27.74 4.59
C GLU A 743 -41.29 26.95 5.83
N GLU A 744 -42.05 25.94 6.29
CA GLU A 744 -41.72 25.17 7.51
C GLU A 744 -40.73 24.02 7.24
N TRP A 745 -39.73 23.86 8.11
CA TRP A 745 -38.74 22.79 8.04
C TRP A 745 -39.15 21.56 8.85
N LEU A 746 -39.36 20.43 8.18
CA LEU A 746 -39.47 19.13 8.80
C LEU A 746 -38.11 18.72 9.41
N LYS A 747 -38.04 18.72 10.74
CA LYS A 747 -36.87 18.23 11.47
C LYS A 747 -36.94 16.71 11.67
N LEU A 748 -35.92 15.99 11.21
CA LEU A 748 -35.85 14.53 11.30
C LEU A 748 -35.17 14.02 12.59
N THR A 749 -34.52 14.90 13.37
CA THR A 749 -33.86 14.55 14.65
C THR A 749 -34.66 15.01 15.87
N ASN A 750 -34.71 14.17 16.92
CA ASN A 750 -35.38 14.50 18.18
C ASN A 750 -34.64 15.62 18.94
N GLN A 751 -35.30 16.75 19.20
CA GLN A 751 -34.72 17.95 19.79
C GLN A 751 -34.16 17.75 21.21
N GLU A 752 -34.82 16.95 22.05
CA GLU A 752 -34.41 16.71 23.44
C GLU A 752 -33.12 15.87 23.48
N ARG A 753 -33.10 14.76 22.75
CA ARG A 753 -31.89 13.92 22.59
C ARG A 753 -30.75 14.71 21.98
N THR A 754 -31.03 15.51 20.96
CA THR A 754 -30.03 16.34 20.26
C THR A 754 -29.40 17.38 21.19
N THR A 755 -30.20 18.05 22.03
CA THR A 755 -29.65 18.96 23.05
C THR A 755 -28.80 18.20 24.07
N ALA A 756 -29.36 17.13 24.66
CA ALA A 756 -28.72 16.38 25.74
C ALA A 756 -27.36 15.81 25.35
N TRP A 757 -27.22 15.23 24.15
CA TRP A 757 -25.93 14.69 23.72
C TRP A 757 -24.94 15.79 23.35
N LYS A 758 -25.40 16.87 22.71
CA LYS A 758 -24.50 17.97 22.32
C LYS A 758 -23.89 18.67 23.51
N ASP A 759 -24.60 18.79 24.63
CA ASP A 759 -24.04 19.33 25.86
C ASP A 759 -23.00 18.38 26.47
N GLY A 760 -23.28 17.06 26.50
CA GLY A 760 -22.30 16.04 26.90
C GLY A 760 -21.02 16.04 26.04
N VAL A 761 -21.17 16.08 24.71
CA VAL A 761 -20.04 16.12 23.76
C VAL A 761 -19.32 17.47 23.79
N SER A 762 -20.00 18.60 24.07
CA SER A 762 -19.35 19.90 24.18
C SER A 762 -18.25 19.91 25.25
N HIS A 763 -18.42 19.18 26.36
CA HIS A 763 -17.38 19.01 27.38
C HIS A 763 -16.16 18.23 26.85
N ILE A 764 -16.38 17.22 26.00
CA ILE A 764 -15.28 16.47 25.35
C ILE A 764 -14.56 17.37 24.35
N LEU A 765 -15.27 18.07 23.47
CA LEU A 765 -14.67 18.96 22.46
C LEU A 765 -13.87 20.11 23.12
N ALA A 766 -14.38 20.71 24.20
CA ALA A 766 -13.68 21.78 24.93
C ALA A 766 -12.30 21.33 25.44
N TYR A 767 -12.20 20.11 25.99
CA TYR A 767 -10.93 19.54 26.44
C TYR A 767 -9.88 19.45 25.32
N TYR A 768 -10.28 19.13 24.09
CA TYR A 768 -9.35 19.10 22.95
C TYR A 768 -9.11 20.49 22.34
N GLN A 769 -10.08 21.41 22.41
CA GLN A 769 -9.91 22.80 21.98
C GLN A 769 -8.86 23.53 22.83
N GLU A 770 -8.90 23.38 24.17
CA GLU A 770 -7.90 23.92 25.11
C GLU A 770 -6.48 23.36 24.89
N ARG A 771 -6.31 22.35 24.03
CA ARG A 771 -5.04 21.68 23.72
C ARG A 771 -4.56 21.95 22.28
N ALA A 772 -5.35 22.66 21.49
CA ALA A 772 -5.10 22.94 20.07
C ALA A 772 -5.25 24.44 19.80
N ASP A 773 -4.26 25.24 20.18
CA ASP A 773 -4.26 26.69 20.02
C ASP A 773 -4.55 27.11 18.56
N GLY A 774 -5.55 27.97 18.37
CA GLY A 774 -6.10 28.39 17.08
C GLY A 774 -7.30 27.57 16.58
N SER A 775 -7.66 26.46 17.25
CA SER A 775 -8.89 25.70 16.96
C SER A 775 -10.16 26.34 17.54
N TRP A 776 -11.32 26.00 16.96
CA TRP A 776 -12.62 26.52 17.42
C TRP A 776 -13.76 25.52 17.16
N ILE A 777 -14.81 25.61 17.99
CA ILE A 777 -16.02 24.76 17.88
C ILE A 777 -17.16 25.56 17.24
N GLU A 778 -17.76 25.00 16.20
CA GLU A 778 -18.99 25.44 15.57
C GLU A 778 -20.17 24.62 16.14
N ARG A 779 -21.22 25.29 16.64
CA ARG A 779 -22.42 24.64 17.19
C ARG A 779 -23.61 24.89 16.26
N ARG A 780 -23.78 24.01 15.26
CA ARG A 780 -24.97 23.93 14.38
C ARG A 780 -26.19 23.42 15.16
N HIS A 781 -27.34 23.18 14.54
CA HIS A 781 -28.54 22.73 15.27
C HIS A 781 -28.46 21.27 15.70
N CYS A 782 -28.01 20.38 14.81
CA CYS A 782 -28.00 18.93 14.98
C CYS A 782 -26.61 18.32 15.00
N SER A 783 -25.57 19.09 14.66
CA SER A 783 -24.16 18.66 14.71
C SER A 783 -23.29 19.63 15.52
N LEU A 784 -22.05 19.22 15.79
CA LEU A 784 -20.95 20.04 16.30
C LEU A 784 -19.75 19.86 15.39
N VAL A 785 -19.04 20.93 15.03
CA VAL A 785 -17.84 20.84 14.17
C VAL A 785 -16.64 21.47 14.87
N PHE A 786 -15.60 20.68 15.12
CA PHE A 786 -14.35 21.13 15.72
C PHE A 786 -13.33 21.41 14.60
N HIS A 787 -13.13 22.69 14.31
CA HIS A 787 -12.25 23.18 13.24
C HIS A 787 -10.81 23.29 13.77
N HIS A 788 -9.90 22.50 13.20
CA HIS A 788 -8.52 22.38 13.66
C HIS A 788 -7.46 22.78 12.60
N SER A 789 -7.87 23.05 11.35
CA SER A 789 -7.00 23.54 10.27
C SER A 789 -6.34 24.90 10.55
N SER A 790 -6.98 25.72 11.40
CA SER A 790 -6.50 27.05 11.81
C SER A 790 -5.55 27.02 13.02
N ALA A 791 -5.19 25.84 13.52
CA ALA A 791 -4.31 25.70 14.67
C ALA A 791 -2.83 25.88 14.31
N GLU A 792 -2.01 26.34 15.28
CA GLU A 792 -0.59 26.67 15.04
C GLU A 792 0.27 25.44 14.68
N ASP A 793 0.07 24.31 15.37
CA ASP A 793 0.60 23.00 14.96
C ASP A 793 -0.54 22.14 14.39
N GLN A 794 -0.71 22.20 13.07
CA GLN A 794 -1.70 21.40 12.34
C GLN A 794 -1.51 19.88 12.54
N HIS A 795 -0.28 19.40 12.77
CA HIS A 795 -0.01 17.97 13.00
C HIS A 795 -0.30 17.53 14.44
N ALA A 796 -0.18 18.40 15.44
CA ALA A 796 -0.74 18.16 16.78
C ALA A 796 -2.26 18.24 16.76
N ALA A 797 -2.82 19.27 16.13
CA ALA A 797 -4.26 19.50 16.10
C ALA A 797 -5.03 18.39 15.38
N ALA A 798 -4.51 17.87 14.26
CA ALA A 798 -5.09 16.69 13.58
C ALA A 798 -4.99 15.40 14.41
N ARG A 799 -3.93 15.21 15.21
CA ARG A 799 -3.83 14.08 16.15
C ARG A 799 -4.83 14.22 17.30
N LEU A 800 -4.98 15.42 17.86
CA LEU A 800 -5.98 15.72 18.88
C LEU A 800 -7.41 15.53 18.35
N ALA A 801 -7.67 15.90 17.09
CA ALA A 801 -8.94 15.62 16.42
C ALA A 801 -9.19 14.11 16.26
N SER A 802 -8.20 13.31 15.88
CA SER A 802 -8.33 11.84 15.82
C SER A 802 -8.55 11.20 17.21
N GLU A 803 -7.78 11.64 18.22
CA GLU A 803 -7.99 11.20 19.62
C GLU A 803 -9.38 11.59 20.13
N CYS A 804 -9.88 12.78 19.75
CA CYS A 804 -11.22 13.25 20.07
C CYS A 804 -12.32 12.44 19.36
N ALA A 805 -12.16 12.16 18.06
CA ALA A 805 -13.07 11.33 17.29
C ALA A 805 -13.21 9.93 17.92
N GLY A 806 -12.07 9.31 18.28
CA GLY A 806 -12.06 8.05 19.01
C GLY A 806 -12.78 8.13 20.36
N HIS A 807 -12.48 9.14 21.18
CA HIS A 807 -13.11 9.33 22.49
C HIS A 807 -14.63 9.53 22.38
N ILE A 808 -15.11 10.35 21.43
CA ILE A 808 -16.54 10.56 21.21
C ILE A 808 -17.21 9.28 20.70
N ASN A 809 -16.59 8.56 19.75
CA ASN A 809 -17.13 7.31 19.23
C ASN A 809 -17.22 6.22 20.32
N ASP A 810 -16.17 6.04 21.12
CA ASP A 810 -16.15 5.09 22.23
C ASP A 810 -17.19 5.45 23.32
N ALA A 811 -17.30 6.73 23.70
CA ALA A 811 -18.21 7.18 24.77
C ALA A 811 -19.67 7.31 24.34
N CYS A 812 -19.94 7.58 23.05
CA CYS A 812 -21.27 7.91 22.54
C CYS A 812 -21.89 6.82 21.63
N ALA A 813 -21.22 5.69 21.40
CA ALA A 813 -21.72 4.56 20.61
C ALA A 813 -23.18 4.18 20.95
N ASN A 814 -23.47 4.01 22.25
CA ASN A 814 -24.81 3.64 22.74
C ASN A 814 -25.88 4.74 22.57
N GLN A 815 -25.49 5.96 22.21
CA GLN A 815 -26.39 7.10 21.97
C GLN A 815 -26.74 7.28 20.49
N GLY A 816 -26.10 6.53 19.58
CA GLY A 816 -26.34 6.63 18.12
C GLY A 816 -25.71 7.87 17.49
N ILE A 817 -24.52 8.27 17.95
CA ILE A 817 -23.79 9.46 17.52
C ILE A 817 -22.44 8.99 16.96
N HIS A 818 -21.97 9.66 15.90
CA HIS A 818 -20.68 9.37 15.30
C HIS A 818 -19.86 10.66 15.12
N ALA A 819 -18.54 10.52 15.23
CA ALA A 819 -17.57 11.58 15.06
C ALA A 819 -16.64 11.22 13.88
N LEU A 820 -16.76 12.01 12.80
CA LEU A 820 -16.14 11.83 11.49
C LEU A 820 -15.02 12.85 11.27
N LEU A 821 -13.84 12.37 10.90
CA LEU A 821 -12.74 13.23 10.44
C LEU A 821 -13.01 13.67 8.99
N VAL A 822 -12.95 14.98 8.74
CA VAL A 822 -13.00 15.60 7.41
C VAL A 822 -11.77 16.50 7.25
N ASP A 823 -11.51 17.02 6.05
CA ASP A 823 -10.32 17.87 5.87
C ASP A 823 -10.39 19.12 6.76
N GLY A 824 -9.37 19.27 7.61
CA GLY A 824 -9.25 20.38 8.56
C GLY A 824 -10.22 20.41 9.74
N ALA A 825 -11.13 19.44 9.91
CA ALA A 825 -12.12 19.45 10.98
C ALA A 825 -12.61 18.06 11.43
N LEU A 826 -13.23 18.02 12.61
CA LEU A 826 -13.97 16.87 13.14
C LEU A 826 -15.46 17.22 13.21
N VAL A 827 -16.31 16.50 12.49
CA VAL A 827 -17.78 16.64 12.52
C VAL A 827 -18.37 15.60 13.46
N VAL A 828 -19.25 16.01 14.37
CA VAL A 828 -20.03 15.10 15.23
C VAL A 828 -21.50 15.22 14.91
N GLU A 829 -22.13 14.13 14.50
CA GLU A 829 -23.52 14.09 14.01
C GLU A 829 -24.26 12.79 14.39
N PRO A 830 -25.61 12.75 14.33
CA PRO A 830 -26.39 11.57 14.69
C PRO A 830 -26.31 10.49 13.60
N ALA A 831 -25.75 9.32 13.93
CA ALA A 831 -25.53 8.22 12.97
C ALA A 831 -26.82 7.67 12.33
N GLY A 832 -27.97 7.90 12.96
CA GLY A 832 -29.29 7.50 12.46
C GLY A 832 -29.96 8.47 11.47
N THR A 833 -29.37 9.64 11.20
CA THR A 833 -29.99 10.65 10.33
C THR A 833 -28.94 11.27 9.41
N ASN A 834 -29.13 11.09 8.10
CA ASN A 834 -28.20 11.48 7.04
C ASN A 834 -28.96 11.86 5.74
N LYS A 835 -28.24 12.27 4.70
CA LYS A 835 -28.81 12.74 3.42
C LYS A 835 -29.75 11.71 2.79
N ALA A 836 -29.48 10.41 2.94
CA ALA A 836 -30.36 9.34 2.46
C ALA A 836 -31.69 9.25 3.24
N SER A 837 -31.68 9.46 4.56
CA SER A 837 -32.91 9.49 5.36
C SER A 837 -33.77 10.72 5.03
N ALA A 838 -33.16 11.85 4.67
CA ALA A 838 -33.85 13.03 4.17
C ALA A 838 -34.44 12.81 2.76
N ALA A 839 -33.70 12.15 1.86
CA ALA A 839 -34.19 11.79 0.53
C ALA A 839 -35.36 10.78 0.59
N GLU A 840 -35.31 9.80 1.50
CA GLU A 840 -36.43 8.89 1.77
C GLU A 840 -37.65 9.62 2.32
N ALA A 841 -37.48 10.59 3.25
CA ALA A 841 -38.59 11.40 3.75
C ALA A 841 -39.24 12.23 2.63
N ALA A 842 -38.46 13.00 1.88
CA ALA A 842 -38.94 13.78 0.74
C ALA A 842 -39.63 12.90 -0.31
N TRP A 843 -39.10 11.70 -0.58
CA TRP A 843 -39.74 10.72 -1.47
C TRP A 843 -41.09 10.22 -0.92
N GLN A 844 -41.17 9.88 0.36
CA GLN A 844 -42.42 9.47 0.99
C GLN A 844 -43.47 10.57 0.93
N ASP A 845 -43.11 11.84 1.13
CA ASP A 845 -44.04 12.96 1.03
C ASP A 845 -44.51 13.24 -0.40
N ILE A 846 -43.62 13.15 -1.40
CA ILE A 846 -44.02 13.17 -2.82
C ILE A 846 -44.99 12.03 -3.14
N VAL A 847 -44.75 10.83 -2.61
CA VAL A 847 -45.60 9.63 -2.80
C VAL A 847 -46.94 9.76 -2.06
N ARG A 848 -46.98 10.39 -0.88
CA ARG A 848 -48.20 10.73 -0.13
C ARG A 848 -49.04 11.77 -0.90
N ALA A 849 -48.43 12.87 -1.34
CA ALA A 849 -49.11 13.90 -2.12
C ALA A 849 -49.69 13.35 -3.44
N ALA A 850 -48.92 12.49 -4.14
CA ALA A 850 -49.36 11.79 -5.35
C ALA A 850 -50.43 10.69 -5.11
N ALA A 851 -50.78 10.39 -3.85
CA ALA A 851 -51.88 9.50 -3.50
C ALA A 851 -53.12 10.25 -2.97
N ALA A 852 -53.00 11.55 -2.70
CA ALA A 852 -54.08 12.40 -2.18
C ALA A 852 -54.70 13.32 -3.24
N ASP A 853 -54.02 13.51 -4.38
CA ASP A 853 -54.43 14.38 -5.48
C ASP A 853 -54.43 13.59 -6.79
N GLU A 854 -55.62 13.31 -7.34
CA GLU A 854 -55.81 12.51 -8.56
C GLU A 854 -55.14 13.14 -9.80
N GLY A 855 -54.74 14.42 -9.75
CA GLY A 855 -53.99 15.09 -10.81
C GLY A 855 -52.46 14.98 -10.71
N LYS A 856 -51.89 14.36 -9.67
CA LYS A 856 -50.44 14.33 -9.42
C LYS A 856 -49.87 12.91 -9.49
N GLU A 857 -49.34 12.54 -10.65
CA GLU A 857 -48.59 11.28 -10.81
C GLU A 857 -47.31 11.23 -9.92
N ARG A 858 -46.80 10.02 -9.66
CA ARG A 858 -45.52 9.80 -8.99
C ARG A 858 -44.35 10.01 -9.97
N PRO A 859 -43.17 10.51 -9.53
CA PRO A 859 -42.01 10.59 -10.41
C PRO A 859 -41.58 9.21 -10.92
N SER A 860 -41.30 9.08 -12.22
CA SER A 860 -40.71 7.87 -12.81
C SER A 860 -39.21 8.00 -13.09
N PHE A 861 -38.68 9.22 -12.98
CA PHE A 861 -37.27 9.58 -13.17
C PHE A 861 -36.70 10.21 -11.90
N LEU A 862 -35.52 9.76 -11.47
CA LEU A 862 -34.70 10.37 -10.42
C LEU A 862 -33.30 10.66 -10.95
N LEU A 863 -32.79 11.86 -10.70
CA LEU A 863 -31.38 12.21 -10.87
C LEU A 863 -30.80 12.68 -9.54
N VAL A 864 -29.78 11.98 -9.04
CA VAL A 864 -28.98 12.40 -7.87
C VAL A 864 -27.59 12.82 -8.34
N ILE A 865 -27.10 13.98 -7.90
CA ILE A 865 -25.76 14.49 -8.21
C ILE A 865 -25.07 14.91 -6.92
N GLY A 866 -23.80 14.52 -6.74
CA GLY A 866 -22.98 14.92 -5.61
C GLY A 866 -21.48 14.75 -5.87
N ASP A 867 -20.66 15.17 -4.91
CA ASP A 867 -19.20 15.12 -4.97
C ASP A 867 -18.53 14.90 -3.60
N GLY A 868 -19.31 14.82 -2.51
CA GLY A 868 -18.85 14.51 -1.16
C GLY A 868 -18.98 13.02 -0.82
N ARG A 869 -18.17 12.51 0.11
CA ARG A 869 -18.24 11.09 0.55
C ARG A 869 -19.55 10.77 1.30
N ASP A 870 -20.13 11.81 1.87
CA ASP A 870 -21.46 11.89 2.47
C ASP A 870 -22.61 11.65 1.46
N ASP A 871 -22.41 11.88 0.15
CA ASP A 871 -23.41 11.62 -0.88
C ASP A 871 -23.59 10.13 -1.22
N GLU A 872 -22.60 9.29 -0.88
CA GLU A 872 -22.60 7.85 -1.14
C GLU A 872 -23.81 7.16 -0.50
N CYS A 873 -24.34 7.68 0.63
CA CYS A 873 -25.56 7.17 1.22
C CYS A 873 -26.80 7.42 0.33
N VAL A 874 -26.86 8.56 -0.37
CA VAL A 874 -27.96 8.95 -1.27
C VAL A 874 -27.88 8.16 -2.58
N PHE A 875 -26.68 7.98 -3.14
CA PHE A 875 -26.47 7.12 -4.31
C PHE A 875 -26.94 5.68 -4.01
N ARG A 876 -26.53 5.13 -2.86
CA ARG A 876 -26.97 3.80 -2.38
C ARG A 876 -28.49 3.72 -2.20
N TRP A 877 -29.13 4.76 -1.70
CA TRP A 877 -30.58 4.85 -1.55
C TRP A 877 -31.30 4.85 -2.91
N ALA A 878 -30.91 5.75 -3.82
CA ALA A 878 -31.51 5.89 -5.14
C ALA A 878 -31.37 4.60 -5.99
N ASN A 879 -30.19 3.98 -5.96
CA ASN A 879 -29.94 2.69 -6.61
C ASN A 879 -30.85 1.58 -6.05
N LYS A 880 -31.04 1.53 -4.72
CA LYS A 880 -31.93 0.56 -4.06
C LYS A 880 -33.42 0.84 -4.31
N LEU A 881 -33.81 2.09 -4.51
CA LEU A 881 -35.19 2.47 -4.83
C LEU A 881 -35.61 1.95 -6.20
N GLU A 882 -34.75 2.11 -7.21
CA GLU A 882 -34.95 1.53 -8.55
C GLU A 882 -34.93 -0.01 -8.52
N GLN A 883 -33.95 -0.63 -7.84
CA GLN A 883 -33.88 -2.10 -7.70
C GLN A 883 -35.12 -2.73 -7.05
N LYS A 884 -35.85 -1.99 -6.21
CA LYS A 884 -37.11 -2.41 -5.60
C LYS A 884 -38.35 -2.12 -6.45
N GLY A 885 -38.19 -1.52 -7.63
CA GLY A 885 -39.30 -1.04 -8.46
C GLY A 885 -40.06 0.14 -7.87
N GLY A 886 -39.44 0.89 -6.94
CA GLY A 886 -40.03 2.12 -6.38
C GLY A 886 -40.04 3.28 -7.38
N ILE A 887 -39.11 3.27 -8.33
CA ILE A 887 -39.03 4.20 -9.45
C ILE A 887 -38.56 3.47 -10.73
N GLU A 888 -38.97 3.95 -11.91
CA GLU A 888 -38.66 3.31 -13.20
C GLU A 888 -37.19 3.50 -13.62
N TYR A 889 -36.61 4.67 -13.34
CA TYR A 889 -35.25 5.02 -13.71
C TYR A 889 -34.62 5.96 -12.68
N ALA A 890 -33.48 5.56 -12.12
CA ALA A 890 -32.65 6.40 -11.26
C ALA A 890 -31.24 6.52 -11.85
N MET A 891 -30.79 7.75 -12.09
CA MET A 891 -29.38 8.06 -12.40
C MET A 891 -28.71 8.68 -11.18
N THR A 892 -27.54 8.18 -10.82
CA THR A 892 -26.71 8.67 -9.71
C THR A 892 -25.36 9.09 -10.27
N VAL A 893 -24.92 10.31 -9.98
CA VAL A 893 -23.76 10.95 -10.63
C VAL A 893 -22.80 11.49 -9.58
N THR A 894 -21.55 11.00 -9.59
CA THR A 894 -20.47 11.65 -8.84
C THR A 894 -19.80 12.72 -9.71
N LEU A 895 -19.27 13.76 -9.09
CA LEU A 895 -18.18 14.54 -9.66
C LEU A 895 -16.82 13.98 -9.17
N GLY A 896 -15.78 14.17 -9.98
CA GLY A 896 -14.42 13.70 -9.65
C GLY A 896 -14.10 12.29 -10.13
N SER A 897 -13.09 11.66 -9.53
CA SER A 897 -12.46 10.41 -10.01
C SER A 897 -12.19 9.38 -8.89
N ARG A 898 -13.04 9.35 -7.86
CA ARG A 898 -12.96 8.41 -6.73
C ARG A 898 -13.75 7.13 -6.98
N SER A 899 -13.55 6.12 -6.14
CA SER A 899 -14.50 5.01 -5.97
C SER A 899 -15.81 5.53 -5.37
N THR A 900 -16.96 5.07 -5.89
CA THR A 900 -18.31 5.57 -5.54
C THR A 900 -19.38 4.52 -5.88
N GLU A 901 -20.55 4.62 -5.26
CA GLU A 901 -21.77 3.90 -5.64
C GLU A 901 -22.61 4.64 -6.71
N ALA A 902 -22.15 5.79 -7.21
CA ALA A 902 -22.78 6.46 -8.35
C ALA A 902 -22.69 5.62 -9.65
N LYS A 903 -23.78 5.60 -10.44
CA LYS A 903 -23.86 4.93 -11.74
C LYS A 903 -23.06 5.61 -12.85
N ALA A 904 -22.81 6.91 -12.72
CA ALA A 904 -22.11 7.72 -13.71
C ALA A 904 -21.18 8.76 -13.05
N ALA A 905 -20.23 9.28 -13.83
CA ALA A 905 -19.33 10.34 -13.39
C ALA A 905 -19.31 11.52 -14.36
N LEU A 906 -19.22 12.74 -13.81
CA LEU A 906 -18.79 13.93 -14.53
C LEU A 906 -17.39 14.32 -14.06
N THR A 907 -16.43 14.34 -14.98
CA THR A 907 -15.03 14.70 -14.66
C THR A 907 -14.80 16.21 -14.48
N GLN A 908 -15.86 17.03 -14.52
CA GLN A 908 -15.84 18.49 -14.38
C GLN A 908 -17.17 18.98 -13.75
N GLY A 909 -17.10 19.92 -12.81
CA GLY A 909 -18.27 20.49 -12.14
C GLY A 909 -19.08 21.47 -12.99
N VAL A 910 -20.28 21.82 -12.51
CA VAL A 910 -21.31 22.57 -13.26
C VAL A 910 -20.80 23.91 -13.82
N THR A 911 -19.79 24.51 -13.20
CA THR A 911 -19.12 25.76 -13.61
C THR A 911 -18.61 25.76 -15.07
N THR A 912 -18.44 24.61 -15.74
CA THR A 912 -17.99 24.58 -17.15
C THR A 912 -19.10 24.43 -18.20
N GLN A 913 -20.34 24.04 -17.86
CA GLN A 913 -21.34 23.63 -18.86
C GLN A 913 -21.89 24.71 -19.82
N GLN A 914 -21.65 26.00 -19.58
CA GLN A 914 -21.93 27.06 -20.57
C GLN A 914 -20.71 27.42 -21.45
N SER A 915 -19.54 26.82 -21.22
CA SER A 915 -18.39 26.82 -22.16
C SER A 915 -18.56 25.75 -23.27
N ILE A 916 -19.80 25.40 -23.61
CA ILE A 916 -20.17 24.41 -24.65
C ILE A 916 -20.65 25.14 -25.94
N MET A 917 -20.18 26.36 -26.16
CA MET A 917 -19.41 26.56 -27.39
C MET A 917 -17.94 26.35 -27.03
N PRO A 918 -17.23 25.36 -27.59
CA PRO A 918 -15.82 25.17 -27.30
C PRO A 918 -15.07 26.44 -27.69
N GLN A 919 -14.41 27.09 -26.71
CA GLN A 919 -13.51 28.19 -27.02
C GLN A 919 -12.46 27.66 -28.02
N ASN A 920 -12.23 28.39 -29.11
CA ASN A 920 -11.40 27.93 -30.21
C ASN A 920 -11.91 26.69 -30.98
N ALA A 921 -13.23 26.41 -31.04
CA ALA A 921 -13.80 25.22 -31.70
C ALA A 921 -13.23 24.91 -33.09
N ALA A 922 -13.02 25.94 -33.93
CA ALA A 922 -12.46 25.81 -35.28
C ALA A 922 -10.97 25.38 -35.31
N PHE A 923 -10.23 25.64 -34.23
CA PHE A 923 -8.85 25.18 -34.03
C PHE A 923 -8.81 23.78 -33.42
N GLU A 924 -9.59 23.52 -32.37
CA GLU A 924 -9.68 22.19 -31.73
C GLU A 924 -10.06 21.10 -32.73
N GLN A 925 -11.04 21.37 -33.61
CA GLN A 925 -11.42 20.47 -34.68
C GLN A 925 -10.34 20.34 -35.78
N ALA A 926 -9.48 21.35 -35.96
CA ALA A 926 -8.41 21.34 -36.95
C ALA A 926 -7.12 20.65 -36.45
N ILE A 927 -6.85 20.64 -35.14
CA ILE A 927 -5.72 19.91 -34.52
C ILE A 927 -6.10 18.51 -34.01
N LYS A 928 -7.34 18.07 -34.26
CA LYS A 928 -7.89 16.80 -33.77
C LYS A 928 -7.07 15.59 -34.24
N VAL A 929 -6.53 14.86 -33.27
CA VAL A 929 -5.85 13.57 -33.44
C VAL A 929 -6.78 12.44 -32.99
N THR A 930 -6.86 11.35 -33.76
CA THR A 930 -7.68 10.18 -33.45
C THR A 930 -6.78 8.93 -33.34
N PRO A 931 -6.80 8.18 -32.23
CA PRO A 931 -6.04 6.93 -32.13
C PRO A 931 -6.49 5.88 -33.14
N LEU A 932 -5.51 5.21 -33.77
CA LEU A 932 -5.70 3.97 -34.56
C LEU A 932 -5.11 2.75 -33.84
N GLY A 933 -4.45 2.97 -32.71
CA GLY A 933 -3.76 1.99 -31.87
C GLY A 933 -2.74 2.69 -30.96
N SER A 934 -2.01 1.92 -30.15
CA SER A 934 -1.12 2.46 -29.11
C SER A 934 0.00 3.40 -29.62
N HIS A 935 0.49 3.20 -30.85
CA HIS A 935 1.62 3.97 -31.40
C HIS A 935 1.32 4.58 -32.77
N ARG A 936 0.04 4.60 -33.17
CA ARG A 936 -0.42 5.05 -34.48
C ARG A 936 -1.73 5.82 -34.37
N TYR A 937 -1.80 6.98 -35.02
CA TYR A 937 -2.92 7.90 -34.96
C TYR A 937 -3.21 8.46 -36.36
N SER A 938 -4.42 8.99 -36.57
CA SER A 938 -4.80 9.74 -37.76
C SER A 938 -5.13 11.19 -37.42
N ALA A 939 -4.88 12.08 -38.38
CA ALA A 939 -5.37 13.45 -38.36
C ALA A 939 -5.71 13.90 -39.79
N VAL A 940 -6.37 15.06 -39.94
CA VAL A 940 -6.73 15.65 -41.24
C VAL A 940 -6.31 17.10 -41.26
N LEU A 941 -5.31 17.42 -42.10
CA LEU A 941 -4.75 18.77 -42.23
C LEU A 941 -5.71 19.65 -43.05
N GLN A 942 -6.19 20.73 -42.42
CA GLN A 942 -7.27 21.58 -42.94
C GLN A 942 -6.76 22.72 -43.83
N ASP A 943 -7.55 23.10 -44.83
CA ASP A 943 -7.13 24.09 -45.84
C ASP A 943 -7.07 25.54 -45.32
N ASP A 944 -7.92 25.92 -44.37
CA ASP A 944 -7.93 27.26 -43.77
C ASP A 944 -6.65 27.61 -42.99
N TRP A 945 -5.93 26.59 -42.52
CA TRP A 945 -4.70 26.73 -41.75
C TRP A 945 -3.43 26.63 -42.62
N CYS A 946 -3.58 26.86 -43.93
CA CYS A 946 -2.51 26.80 -44.91
C CYS A 946 -1.93 28.16 -45.33
N ILE A 947 -0.69 28.13 -45.81
CA ILE A 947 -0.14 29.14 -46.73
C ILE A 947 -0.22 28.56 -48.14
N GLY A 948 -1.05 29.14 -48.98
CA GLY A 948 -1.44 28.62 -50.29
C GLY A 948 -2.07 27.24 -50.16
N THR A 949 -1.32 26.23 -50.60
CA THR A 949 -1.71 24.80 -50.57
C THR A 949 -0.74 23.96 -49.72
N VAL A 950 -0.17 24.57 -48.67
CA VAL A 950 0.71 23.92 -47.68
C VAL A 950 0.24 24.27 -46.27
N PRO A 951 -0.10 23.28 -45.41
CA PRO A 951 -0.37 23.49 -43.99
C PRO A 951 0.75 24.29 -43.30
N HIS A 952 0.39 25.26 -42.47
CA HIS A 952 1.37 26.13 -41.80
C HIS A 952 2.26 25.33 -40.83
N GLY A 953 3.51 25.79 -40.60
CA GLY A 953 4.47 25.10 -39.75
C GLY A 953 3.94 24.96 -38.33
N GLY A 954 3.64 26.08 -37.68
CA GLY A 954 3.07 26.14 -36.33
C GLY A 954 1.71 25.46 -36.19
N TYR A 955 0.91 25.35 -37.26
CA TYR A 955 -0.35 24.58 -37.23
C TYR A 955 -0.06 23.08 -37.19
N THR A 956 0.88 22.64 -38.02
CA THR A 956 1.39 21.27 -37.98
C THR A 956 2.03 20.97 -36.61
N THR A 957 2.76 21.92 -36.02
CA THR A 957 3.32 21.82 -34.66
C THR A 957 2.23 21.72 -33.59
N ALA A 958 1.14 22.50 -33.67
CA ALA A 958 0.03 22.40 -32.72
C ALA A 958 -0.69 21.04 -32.78
N LEU A 959 -0.85 20.48 -33.99
CA LEU A 959 -1.36 19.13 -34.20
C LEU A 959 -0.40 18.05 -33.66
N LEU A 960 0.91 18.28 -33.70
CA LEU A 960 1.92 17.39 -33.10
C LEU A 960 2.05 17.57 -31.57
N TYR A 961 1.74 18.76 -31.02
CA TYR A 961 1.51 18.97 -29.59
C TYR A 961 0.31 18.13 -29.12
N ARG A 962 -0.81 18.22 -29.84
CA ARG A 962 -2.02 17.44 -29.53
C ARG A 962 -1.81 15.93 -29.72
N LEU A 963 -0.94 15.50 -30.64
CA LEU A 963 -0.49 14.11 -30.73
C LEU A 963 0.20 13.66 -29.45
N ALA A 964 1.12 14.46 -28.89
CA ALA A 964 1.84 14.11 -27.67
C ALA A 964 0.91 13.96 -26.46
N THR A 965 0.00 14.92 -26.23
CA THR A 965 -0.96 14.83 -25.12
C THR A 965 -1.96 13.68 -25.31
N THR A 966 -2.45 13.46 -26.54
CA THR A 966 -3.32 12.32 -26.88
C THR A 966 -2.60 10.98 -26.70
N HIS A 967 -1.31 10.90 -27.01
CA HIS A 967 -0.53 9.66 -26.88
C HIS A 967 -0.36 9.25 -25.41
N PHE A 968 0.04 10.17 -24.53
CA PHE A 968 0.14 9.84 -23.09
C PHE A 968 -1.24 9.51 -22.49
N ALA A 969 -2.30 10.21 -22.88
CA ALA A 969 -3.66 9.91 -22.41
C ALA A 969 -4.25 8.59 -22.94
N HIS A 970 -3.81 8.09 -24.10
CA HIS A 970 -4.33 6.86 -24.71
C HIS A 970 -3.48 5.62 -24.42
N THR A 971 -2.15 5.78 -24.44
CA THR A 971 -1.19 4.66 -24.44
C THR A 971 -0.53 4.46 -23.09
N HIS A 972 -0.33 5.55 -22.35
CA HIS A 972 0.32 5.56 -21.03
C HIS A 972 -0.57 6.20 -19.94
N PRO A 973 -1.87 5.87 -19.86
CA PRO A 973 -2.85 6.60 -19.02
C PRO A 973 -2.55 6.55 -17.52
N THR A 974 -1.70 5.62 -17.06
CA THR A 974 -1.29 5.44 -15.67
C THR A 974 0.16 5.83 -15.39
N HIS A 975 0.92 6.31 -16.39
CA HIS A 975 2.35 6.65 -16.23
C HIS A 975 2.59 7.99 -15.52
N TYR A 976 1.60 8.88 -15.57
CA TYR A 976 1.59 10.16 -14.86
C TYR A 976 0.25 10.37 -14.15
N LYS A 977 0.26 11.06 -13.01
CA LYS A 977 -0.97 11.41 -12.27
C LYS A 977 -1.77 12.54 -12.94
N ASP A 978 -1.08 13.49 -13.57
CA ASP A 978 -1.69 14.59 -14.32
C ASP A 978 -1.39 14.47 -15.82
N THR A 979 -2.13 15.23 -16.62
CA THR A 979 -1.87 15.43 -18.05
C THR A 979 -0.42 15.88 -18.30
N ALA A 980 0.37 15.02 -18.95
CA ALA A 980 1.71 15.39 -19.38
C ALA A 980 1.67 16.28 -20.63
N THR A 981 2.20 17.50 -20.48
CA THR A 981 2.27 18.49 -21.55
C THR A 981 3.70 18.57 -22.11
N PRO A 982 3.89 18.80 -23.41
CA PRO A 982 5.19 19.20 -23.96
C PRO A 982 5.84 20.35 -23.18
N ILE A 983 7.14 20.22 -22.93
CA ILE A 983 8.03 21.26 -22.37
C ILE A 983 9.16 21.65 -23.32
N SER A 984 9.55 20.75 -24.24
CA SER A 984 10.45 21.06 -25.36
C SER A 984 10.05 20.24 -26.59
N ILE A 985 10.09 20.88 -27.76
CA ILE A 985 9.65 20.35 -29.07
C ILE A 985 10.76 20.64 -30.09
N GLN A 986 11.20 19.64 -30.84
CA GLN A 986 12.26 19.76 -31.85
C GLN A 986 11.82 19.06 -33.14
N LEU A 987 11.47 19.83 -34.17
CA LEU A 987 10.88 19.32 -35.43
C LEU A 987 11.74 19.64 -36.66
N ALA A 988 11.77 18.70 -37.60
CA ALA A 988 12.33 18.86 -38.94
C ALA A 988 11.27 18.58 -40.01
N PHE A 989 10.98 19.59 -40.84
CA PHE A 989 10.02 19.55 -41.94
C PHE A 989 10.70 18.99 -43.21
N LEU A 990 11.00 17.68 -43.17
CA LEU A 990 11.74 16.96 -44.22
C LEU A 990 11.14 17.11 -45.63
N ARG A 991 9.81 17.20 -45.75
CA ARG A 991 9.09 17.35 -47.01
C ARG A 991 7.84 18.20 -46.81
N ARG A 992 7.45 18.92 -47.87
CA ARG A 992 6.17 19.64 -47.97
C ARG A 992 4.99 18.72 -47.57
N THR A 993 4.16 19.18 -46.64
CA THR A 993 2.85 18.64 -46.28
C THR A 993 1.77 19.05 -47.27
N SER A 994 0.66 18.30 -47.28
CA SER A 994 -0.55 18.60 -48.06
C SER A 994 -1.79 18.58 -47.16
N THR A 995 -2.86 19.24 -47.60
CA THR A 995 -4.18 19.11 -46.97
C THR A 995 -4.73 17.68 -47.12
N GLY A 996 -5.71 17.33 -46.28
CA GLY A 996 -6.28 15.98 -46.23
C GLY A 996 -5.61 15.08 -45.18
N PRO A 997 -5.79 13.75 -45.26
CA PRO A 997 -5.39 12.83 -44.21
C PRO A 997 -3.87 12.76 -44.02
N ALA A 998 -3.46 12.48 -42.78
CA ALA A 998 -2.10 12.15 -42.38
C ALA A 998 -2.09 11.00 -41.37
N THR A 999 -1.12 10.09 -41.51
CA THR A 999 -0.82 9.07 -40.51
C THR A 999 0.26 9.61 -39.58
N LEU A 1000 0.03 9.51 -38.28
CA LEU A 1000 0.99 9.90 -37.24
C LEU A 1000 1.50 8.64 -36.54
N THR A 1001 2.80 8.58 -36.26
CA THR A 1001 3.43 7.51 -35.48
C THR A 1001 4.21 8.08 -34.31
N VAL A 1002 4.25 7.33 -33.21
CA VAL A 1002 4.99 7.69 -31.99
C VAL A 1002 5.90 6.53 -31.60
N GLU A 1003 7.12 6.84 -31.19
CA GLU A 1003 8.14 5.88 -30.72
C GLU A 1003 8.69 6.34 -29.37
N ASP A 1004 8.47 5.54 -28.32
CA ASP A 1004 8.89 5.84 -26.95
C ASP A 1004 10.41 5.80 -26.81
N SER A 1005 11.05 6.95 -26.97
CA SER A 1005 12.51 7.07 -26.91
C SER A 1005 13.03 7.01 -25.47
N LYS A 1006 12.24 7.51 -24.51
CA LYS A 1006 12.47 7.42 -23.07
C LYS A 1006 11.17 7.67 -22.31
N LEU A 1007 10.69 6.70 -21.56
CA LEU A 1007 9.66 6.91 -20.54
C LEU A 1007 10.32 7.13 -19.17
N GLY A 1008 9.92 8.15 -18.44
CA GLY A 1008 10.54 8.51 -17.15
C GLY A 1008 9.59 9.23 -16.20
N ALA A 1009 9.76 8.98 -14.90
CA ALA A 1009 8.84 9.42 -13.84
C ALA A 1009 8.77 10.94 -13.59
N ARG A 1010 9.60 11.75 -14.25
CA ARG A 1010 9.49 13.22 -14.27
C ARG A 1010 9.33 13.75 -15.69
N THR A 1011 10.22 13.35 -16.59
CA THR A 1011 10.15 13.72 -18.01
C THR A 1011 10.23 12.47 -18.89
N SER A 1012 9.44 12.46 -19.96
CA SER A 1012 9.47 11.43 -21.01
C SER A 1012 9.70 12.10 -22.36
N THR A 1013 10.45 11.44 -23.24
CA THR A 1013 10.78 11.91 -24.58
C THR A 1013 10.27 10.90 -25.59
N ILE A 1014 9.44 11.36 -26.51
CA ILE A 1014 8.91 10.58 -27.63
C ILE A 1014 9.50 11.08 -28.95
N HIS A 1015 9.80 10.17 -29.86
CA HIS A 1015 10.05 10.48 -31.27
C HIS A 1015 8.73 10.36 -32.02
N ILE A 1016 8.48 11.28 -32.96
CA ILE A 1016 7.22 11.37 -33.69
C ILE A 1016 7.46 11.54 -35.19
N THR A 1017 6.62 10.92 -36.01
CA THR A 1017 6.63 11.12 -37.47
C THR A 1017 5.22 11.39 -38.01
N LEU A 1018 5.12 12.36 -38.93
CA LEU A 1018 3.92 12.65 -39.71
C LEU A 1018 4.15 12.16 -41.15
N GLN A 1019 3.29 11.27 -41.61
CA GLN A 1019 3.38 10.60 -42.90
C GLN A 1019 2.15 10.91 -43.75
N GLN A 1020 2.38 11.18 -45.04
CA GLN A 1020 1.32 11.31 -46.04
C GLN A 1020 1.79 10.71 -47.38
N PRO A 1021 0.87 10.31 -48.27
CA PRO A 1021 1.22 9.79 -49.59
C PRO A 1021 2.15 10.72 -50.39
N SER A 1022 2.99 10.11 -51.22
CA SER A 1022 3.86 10.81 -52.16
C SER A 1022 3.07 11.26 -53.38
N GLU A 1023 3.09 12.56 -53.69
CA GLU A 1023 2.62 13.11 -54.97
C GLU A 1023 3.29 12.45 -56.20
N LYS A 1024 4.50 11.87 -56.02
CA LYS A 1024 5.26 11.21 -57.10
C LYS A 1024 5.06 9.71 -57.17
N THR A 1025 4.81 9.01 -56.06
CA THR A 1025 4.85 7.53 -56.00
C THR A 1025 3.63 6.85 -55.36
N GLY A 1026 2.70 7.60 -54.76
CA GLY A 1026 1.54 7.07 -54.04
C GLY A 1026 1.85 6.36 -52.71
N LYS A 1027 3.11 6.04 -52.41
CA LYS A 1027 3.54 5.47 -51.12
C LYS A 1027 3.65 6.55 -50.05
N ASP A 1028 3.40 6.21 -48.79
CA ASP A 1028 3.60 7.13 -47.68
C ASP A 1028 5.06 7.57 -47.55
N GLU A 1029 5.25 8.88 -47.33
CA GLU A 1029 6.52 9.52 -47.04
C GLU A 1029 6.41 10.29 -45.73
N VAL A 1030 7.43 10.18 -44.86
CA VAL A 1030 7.59 11.09 -43.73
C VAL A 1030 7.73 12.53 -44.24
N LYS A 1031 6.85 13.42 -43.81
CA LYS A 1031 6.85 14.85 -44.12
C LYS A 1031 7.47 15.67 -43.00
N VAL A 1032 7.14 15.35 -41.75
CA VAL A 1032 7.72 15.94 -40.53
C VAL A 1032 8.19 14.82 -39.61
N THR A 1033 9.35 15.00 -38.97
CA THR A 1033 9.89 14.09 -37.95
C THR A 1033 10.46 14.92 -36.81
N GLY A 1034 10.51 14.39 -35.59
CA GLY A 1034 11.08 15.14 -34.47
C GLY A 1034 10.93 14.49 -33.11
N TYR A 1035 11.47 15.16 -32.09
CA TYR A 1035 11.36 14.74 -30.70
C TYR A 1035 10.51 15.73 -29.89
N ILE A 1036 9.67 15.20 -29.01
CA ILE A 1036 8.90 15.98 -28.03
C ILE A 1036 9.22 15.43 -26.65
N THR A 1037 9.63 16.31 -25.73
CA THR A 1037 9.77 15.97 -24.31
C THR A 1037 8.59 16.55 -23.55
N VAL A 1038 7.89 15.69 -22.81
CA VAL A 1038 6.72 16.03 -21.98
C VAL A 1038 7.02 15.92 -20.49
N SER A 1039 6.20 16.60 -19.69
CA SER A 1039 6.22 16.56 -18.24
C SER A 1039 4.84 16.95 -17.68
N PRO A 1040 4.31 16.28 -16.64
CA PRO A 1040 3.11 16.70 -15.92
C PRO A 1040 3.40 17.85 -14.96
N ALA A 1041 2.38 18.59 -14.54
CA ALA A 1041 2.56 19.79 -13.72
C ALA A 1041 3.09 19.47 -12.30
N SER A 1042 2.61 18.41 -11.64
CA SER A 1042 2.98 18.08 -10.25
C SER A 1042 4.44 17.69 -10.01
N VAL A 1043 5.22 17.37 -11.05
CA VAL A 1043 6.63 16.93 -10.90
C VAL A 1043 7.66 18.01 -11.20
N GLU A 1044 7.23 19.19 -11.66
CA GLU A 1044 8.09 20.35 -11.98
C GLU A 1044 8.46 21.18 -10.74
N VAL A 1045 8.97 20.50 -9.73
CA VAL A 1045 9.47 21.12 -8.49
C VAL A 1045 10.89 21.64 -8.75
N GLY A 1046 11.03 22.97 -8.87
CA GLY A 1046 12.28 23.66 -9.14
C GLY A 1046 12.27 25.13 -8.71
N ILE A 1047 13.42 25.80 -8.80
CA ILE A 1047 13.56 27.21 -8.42
C ILE A 1047 13.07 28.10 -9.56
N SER A 1048 11.99 28.84 -9.33
CA SER A 1048 11.57 29.97 -10.18
C SER A 1048 12.23 31.25 -9.69
N ALA A 1049 13.07 31.86 -10.52
CA ALA A 1049 13.72 33.14 -10.23
C ALA A 1049 13.80 34.02 -11.48
N ARG A 1050 13.52 35.32 -11.34
CA ARG A 1050 13.78 36.29 -12.41
C ARG A 1050 15.28 36.54 -12.49
N THR A 1051 15.85 36.38 -13.69
CA THR A 1051 17.26 36.66 -13.97
C THR A 1051 17.45 38.11 -14.42
N ASN A 1052 18.68 38.62 -14.40
CA ASN A 1052 19.04 39.94 -14.94
C ASN A 1052 19.03 39.96 -16.49
N TRP A 1053 18.14 39.20 -17.12
CA TRP A 1053 17.96 39.16 -18.57
C TRP A 1053 16.74 40.03 -18.93
N GLU A 1054 16.96 40.97 -19.84
CA GLU A 1054 15.91 41.86 -20.35
C GLU A 1054 15.89 41.82 -21.88
N LEU A 1055 14.71 42.08 -22.45
CA LEU A 1055 14.55 42.25 -23.88
C LEU A 1055 15.27 43.51 -24.36
N TYR A 1056 16.16 43.39 -25.34
CA TYR A 1056 16.89 44.51 -25.94
C TYR A 1056 16.57 44.68 -27.44
N PRO A 1057 16.13 45.87 -27.91
CA PRO A 1057 15.70 47.05 -27.12
C PRO A 1057 14.52 46.73 -26.19
N ALA A 1058 14.19 47.58 -25.21
CA ALA A 1058 13.05 47.33 -24.32
C ALA A 1058 11.74 47.05 -25.10
N ALA A 1059 10.83 46.26 -24.52
CA ALA A 1059 9.51 46.06 -25.11
C ALA A 1059 8.69 47.37 -24.97
N PRO A 1060 8.04 47.89 -26.04
CA PRO A 1060 7.29 49.13 -25.93
C PRO A 1060 6.05 48.99 -25.04
N GLU A 1061 5.84 49.95 -24.14
CA GLU A 1061 4.68 49.99 -23.24
C GLU A 1061 3.34 50.00 -24.01
N VAL A 1062 2.31 49.44 -23.37
CA VAL A 1062 0.98 49.29 -23.96
C VAL A 1062 -0.09 49.19 -22.87
N ASP A 1063 -1.24 49.81 -23.11
CA ASP A 1063 -2.49 49.51 -22.41
C ASP A 1063 -3.29 48.51 -23.28
N LEU A 1064 -3.33 47.24 -22.84
CA LEU A 1064 -4.01 46.16 -23.55
C LEU A 1064 -5.54 46.33 -23.56
N ASP A 1065 -6.07 47.03 -22.57
CA ASP A 1065 -7.49 47.26 -22.34
C ASP A 1065 -8.02 48.37 -23.27
N VAL A 1066 -7.21 49.39 -23.52
CA VAL A 1066 -7.41 50.38 -24.58
C VAL A 1066 -7.22 49.72 -25.95
N LEU A 1067 -6.08 49.06 -26.19
CA LEU A 1067 -5.75 48.44 -27.48
C LEU A 1067 -6.83 47.44 -27.93
N GLY A 1068 -7.39 46.66 -26.99
CA GLY A 1068 -8.43 45.67 -27.26
C GLY A 1068 -9.77 46.27 -27.69
N LYS A 1069 -10.08 47.50 -27.25
CA LYS A 1069 -11.33 48.23 -27.51
C LYS A 1069 -11.22 49.12 -28.76
N THR A 1070 -10.13 49.88 -28.90
CA THR A 1070 -9.93 50.85 -30.00
C THR A 1070 -9.29 50.23 -31.24
N GLY A 1071 -8.41 49.23 -31.06
CA GLY A 1071 -7.50 48.75 -32.09
C GLY A 1071 -6.21 49.59 -32.27
N GLU A 1072 -6.03 50.67 -31.50
CA GLU A 1072 -4.80 51.49 -31.48
C GLU A 1072 -4.52 52.02 -30.06
N CYS A 1073 -3.28 51.89 -29.57
CA CYS A 1073 -2.84 52.39 -28.27
C CYS A 1073 -1.39 52.91 -28.33
N GLY A 1074 -1.20 54.22 -28.12
CA GLY A 1074 0.13 54.83 -28.17
C GLY A 1074 0.78 54.70 -29.55
N ILE A 1075 1.84 53.89 -29.65
CA ILE A 1075 2.47 53.53 -30.93
C ILE A 1075 1.91 52.25 -31.55
N TRP A 1076 1.15 51.43 -30.81
CA TRP A 1076 0.63 50.15 -31.27
C TRP A 1076 -0.63 50.32 -32.11
N LYS A 1077 -0.68 49.64 -33.27
CA LYS A 1077 -1.82 49.67 -34.18
C LYS A 1077 -2.16 48.28 -34.72
N ARG A 1078 -3.47 48.01 -34.90
CA ARG A 1078 -3.98 46.78 -35.53
C ARG A 1078 -3.49 46.67 -36.98
N PHE A 1079 -2.69 45.66 -37.25
CA PHE A 1079 -2.18 45.33 -38.58
C PHE A 1079 -3.15 44.39 -39.31
N ARG A 1080 -3.29 44.59 -40.63
CA ARG A 1080 -4.03 43.69 -41.52
C ARG A 1080 -3.01 42.95 -42.39
N PRO A 1081 -2.75 41.65 -42.16
CA PRO A 1081 -1.73 40.92 -42.91
C PRO A 1081 -1.98 40.96 -44.43
N PRO A 1082 -0.96 41.26 -45.25
CA PRO A 1082 -1.12 41.28 -46.70
C PRO A 1082 -1.35 39.86 -47.25
N PHE A 1083 -2.14 39.79 -48.33
CA PHE A 1083 -2.45 38.56 -49.07
C PHE A 1083 -3.13 37.43 -48.27
N THR A 1084 -4.11 37.72 -47.41
CA THR A 1084 -4.88 36.73 -46.63
C THR A 1084 -5.44 35.54 -47.45
N GLU A 1085 -5.80 35.76 -48.72
CA GLU A 1085 -6.27 34.68 -49.62
C GLU A 1085 -5.20 33.64 -49.93
N PHE A 1086 -3.93 34.04 -49.86
CA PHE A 1086 -2.79 33.13 -49.92
C PHE A 1086 -2.34 32.73 -48.51
N ARG A 1087 -2.33 33.65 -47.55
CA ARG A 1087 -1.86 33.42 -46.17
C ARG A 1087 -3.03 33.11 -45.24
N LYS A 1088 -3.87 32.12 -45.58
CA LYS A 1088 -5.13 31.82 -44.87
C LYS A 1088 -4.94 31.65 -43.36
N ALA A 1089 -3.85 31.01 -42.95
CA ALA A 1089 -3.39 30.91 -41.56
C ALA A 1089 -3.43 32.26 -40.77
N SER A 1090 -3.08 33.40 -41.39
CA SER A 1090 -3.08 34.69 -40.70
C SER A 1090 -4.46 35.27 -40.42
N ARG A 1091 -5.54 34.72 -40.99
CA ARG A 1091 -6.93 35.10 -40.69
C ARG A 1091 -7.37 34.71 -39.29
N HIS A 1092 -6.72 33.72 -38.68
CA HIS A 1092 -7.05 33.18 -37.37
C HIS A 1092 -6.46 34.00 -36.20
N LEU A 1093 -5.76 35.10 -36.51
CA LEU A 1093 -5.09 35.98 -35.56
C LEU A 1093 -5.54 37.43 -35.73
N GLU A 1094 -5.65 38.14 -34.62
CA GLU A 1094 -5.65 39.61 -34.61
C GLU A 1094 -4.27 40.08 -34.13
N LEU A 1095 -3.55 40.84 -34.96
CA LEU A 1095 -2.16 41.23 -34.70
C LEU A 1095 -2.01 42.75 -34.64
N HIS A 1096 -1.19 43.22 -33.71
CA HIS A 1096 -0.89 44.64 -33.48
C HIS A 1096 0.62 44.82 -33.42
N TYR A 1097 1.12 45.90 -34.04
CA TYR A 1097 2.56 46.20 -34.16
C TYR A 1097 2.83 47.68 -33.84
N PRO A 1098 4.04 48.04 -33.39
CA PRO A 1098 4.41 49.44 -33.17
C PRO A 1098 4.67 50.17 -34.50
N GLU A 1099 4.33 51.46 -34.55
CA GLU A 1099 4.51 52.33 -35.71
C GLU A 1099 5.98 52.72 -35.91
N GLU A 1100 6.63 52.16 -36.95
CA GLU A 1100 8.08 52.23 -37.20
C GLU A 1100 8.67 53.65 -37.25
N SER A 1101 7.87 54.68 -37.53
CA SER A 1101 8.29 56.09 -37.55
C SER A 1101 8.37 56.75 -36.17
N LYS A 1102 7.98 56.05 -35.09
CA LYS A 1102 7.96 56.54 -33.71
C LYS A 1102 8.78 55.67 -32.73
N THR A 1103 9.35 54.56 -33.18
CA THR A 1103 10.18 53.68 -32.36
C THR A 1103 11.63 54.18 -32.31
N GLU A 1104 11.99 54.92 -31.26
CA GLU A 1104 13.39 55.21 -30.97
C GLU A 1104 14.18 53.91 -30.74
N GLY A 1105 15.39 53.81 -31.29
CA GLY A 1105 16.25 52.63 -31.12
C GLY A 1105 15.85 51.37 -31.90
N GLY A 1106 14.90 51.45 -32.84
CA GLY A 1106 14.42 50.31 -33.64
C GLY A 1106 15.54 49.56 -34.39
N LYS A 1107 15.88 48.35 -33.94
CA LYS A 1107 16.98 47.54 -34.48
C LYS A 1107 16.57 46.81 -35.77
N PRO A 1108 17.33 46.90 -36.88
CA PRO A 1108 17.04 46.13 -38.09
C PRO A 1108 16.96 44.62 -37.82
N GLY A 1109 15.91 43.97 -38.34
CA GLY A 1109 15.65 42.53 -38.15
C GLY A 1109 14.79 42.17 -36.93
N VAL A 1110 14.49 43.12 -36.04
CA VAL A 1110 13.59 42.91 -34.88
C VAL A 1110 12.19 43.41 -35.19
N VAL A 1111 11.16 42.64 -34.81
CA VAL A 1111 9.73 42.97 -34.97
C VAL A 1111 8.96 42.53 -33.71
N ASP A 1112 8.23 43.47 -33.11
CA ASP A 1112 7.42 43.22 -31.91
C ASP A 1112 5.94 43.13 -32.27
N GLN A 1113 5.24 42.11 -31.74
CA GLN A 1113 3.84 41.85 -32.07
C GLN A 1113 3.02 41.48 -30.83
N LEU A 1114 1.88 42.14 -30.66
CA LEU A 1114 0.83 41.76 -29.72
C LEU A 1114 -0.27 41.02 -30.48
N ALA A 1115 -0.67 39.87 -29.96
CA ALA A 1115 -1.53 38.94 -30.68
C ALA A 1115 -2.72 38.48 -29.83
N ARG A 1116 -3.91 38.44 -30.44
CA ARG A 1116 -5.09 37.73 -29.92
C ARG A 1116 -5.44 36.55 -30.83
N PHE A 1117 -5.77 35.41 -30.24
CA PHE A 1117 -6.24 34.24 -30.99
C PHE A 1117 -7.71 34.43 -31.38
N ARG A 1118 -8.02 34.30 -32.67
CA ARG A 1118 -9.35 34.53 -33.26
C ARG A 1118 -9.68 33.44 -34.30
N PRO A 1119 -9.64 32.15 -33.91
CA PRO A 1119 -9.75 31.03 -34.84
C PRO A 1119 -11.11 31.00 -35.54
N GLY A 1120 -11.12 30.97 -36.87
CA GLY A 1120 -12.35 31.07 -37.67
C GLY A 1120 -13.12 32.39 -37.51
N GLY A 1121 -12.53 33.42 -36.88
CA GLY A 1121 -13.20 34.67 -36.53
C GLY A 1121 -13.84 34.68 -35.13
N ASP A 1122 -13.66 33.64 -34.32
CA ASP A 1122 -14.13 33.56 -32.93
C ASP A 1122 -13.61 34.76 -32.10
N SER A 1123 -14.51 35.68 -31.73
CA SER A 1123 -14.20 36.86 -30.92
C SER A 1123 -13.88 36.54 -29.46
N GLN A 1124 -14.24 35.35 -28.98
CA GLN A 1124 -13.92 34.84 -27.65
C GLN A 1124 -12.77 33.84 -27.63
N GLY A 1125 -12.04 33.70 -28.73
CA GLY A 1125 -10.82 32.88 -28.77
C GLY A 1125 -9.80 33.29 -27.69
N ARG A 1126 -9.03 32.30 -27.22
CA ARG A 1126 -8.00 32.43 -26.18
C ARG A 1126 -6.76 31.62 -26.53
N TRP A 1127 -5.59 32.09 -26.13
CA TRP A 1127 -4.34 31.35 -26.29
C TRP A 1127 -4.25 30.21 -25.27
N THR A 1128 -4.44 28.98 -25.75
CA THR A 1128 -4.09 27.75 -25.03
C THR A 1128 -2.62 27.38 -25.24
N ASN A 1129 -2.13 26.35 -24.54
CA ASN A 1129 -0.76 25.86 -24.72
C ASN A 1129 -0.53 25.28 -26.14
N GLU A 1130 -1.55 24.68 -26.76
CA GLU A 1130 -1.56 24.29 -28.18
C GLU A 1130 -1.51 25.49 -29.13
N ALA A 1131 -2.22 26.58 -28.81
CA ALA A 1131 -2.23 27.79 -29.64
C ALA A 1131 -0.90 28.58 -29.49
N LEU A 1132 -0.23 28.51 -28.34
CA LEU A 1132 1.08 29.15 -28.13
C LEU A 1132 2.14 28.65 -29.13
N VAL A 1133 2.16 27.35 -29.45
CA VAL A 1133 3.09 26.81 -30.47
C VAL A 1133 2.69 27.14 -31.92
N TYR A 1134 1.47 27.67 -32.13
CA TYR A 1134 1.08 28.29 -33.40
C TYR A 1134 1.61 29.72 -33.54
N LEU A 1135 1.63 30.50 -32.45
CA LEU A 1135 2.10 31.90 -32.47
C LEU A 1135 3.60 32.03 -32.82
N VAL A 1136 4.46 31.13 -32.33
CA VAL A 1136 5.92 31.26 -32.48
C VAL A 1136 6.42 31.10 -33.92
N ASP A 1137 5.63 30.50 -34.81
CA ASP A 1137 5.90 30.40 -36.26
C ASP A 1137 5.09 31.43 -37.07
N MET A 1138 4.30 32.31 -36.42
CA MET A 1138 3.43 33.30 -37.07
C MET A 1138 3.97 34.73 -36.96
N PHE A 1139 4.66 35.20 -38.02
CA PHE A 1139 5.39 36.48 -38.01
C PHE A 1139 5.21 37.34 -39.30
N PRO A 1140 3.96 37.63 -39.75
CA PRO A 1140 3.71 38.20 -41.08
C PRO A 1140 4.34 39.57 -41.36
N LYS A 1141 4.53 40.43 -40.35
CA LYS A 1141 5.18 41.75 -40.53
C LYS A 1141 6.68 41.62 -40.80
N ALA A 1142 7.36 40.62 -40.23
CA ALA A 1142 8.77 40.35 -40.52
C ALA A 1142 8.98 39.85 -41.97
N LEU A 1143 7.95 39.28 -42.59
CA LEU A 1143 7.95 38.82 -43.98
C LEU A 1143 7.69 39.95 -44.99
N GLU A 1144 6.96 41.00 -44.61
CA GLU A 1144 6.53 42.08 -45.50
C GLU A 1144 7.71 42.81 -46.17
N ARG A 1145 8.80 43.06 -45.44
CA ARG A 1145 10.01 43.72 -45.98
C ARG A 1145 10.65 42.90 -47.12
N PHE A 1146 10.60 41.57 -47.03
CA PHE A 1146 11.11 40.66 -48.06
C PHE A 1146 10.15 40.52 -49.25
N ASP A 1147 8.83 40.55 -49.03
CA ASP A 1147 7.83 40.61 -50.11
C ASP A 1147 8.02 41.89 -50.96
N GLN A 1148 8.30 43.03 -50.31
CA GLN A 1148 8.63 44.29 -50.98
C GLN A 1148 9.92 44.17 -51.80
N THR A 1149 11.01 43.64 -51.22
CA THR A 1149 12.30 43.50 -51.91
C THR A 1149 12.23 42.52 -53.09
N ALA A 1150 11.43 41.45 -53.00
CA ALA A 1150 11.23 40.50 -54.10
C ALA A 1150 10.40 41.10 -55.26
N SER A 1151 9.60 42.15 -55.00
CA SER A 1151 8.69 42.73 -56.00
C SER A 1151 9.39 43.55 -57.10
N SER A 1152 10.64 43.98 -56.87
CA SER A 1152 11.43 44.76 -57.84
C SER A 1152 12.14 43.95 -58.92
N GLU A 1153 12.22 42.61 -58.80
CA GLU A 1153 13.08 41.80 -59.68
C GLU A 1153 12.35 41.03 -60.79
N THR A 1154 11.04 40.78 -60.69
CA THR A 1154 10.30 40.03 -61.75
C THR A 1154 8.84 40.50 -61.95
N PRO A 1155 8.50 41.09 -63.12
CA PRO A 1155 7.12 41.41 -63.46
C PRO A 1155 6.37 40.18 -63.97
N GLY A 1156 5.26 39.81 -63.31
CA GLY A 1156 4.34 38.75 -63.77
C GLY A 1156 3.58 38.00 -62.67
N ILE A 1157 4.19 37.84 -61.48
CA ILE A 1157 3.52 37.29 -60.29
C ILE A 1157 3.77 38.25 -59.12
N ALA A 1158 2.93 39.26 -58.99
CA ALA A 1158 3.16 40.38 -58.08
C ALA A 1158 3.26 39.95 -56.60
N GLY A 1159 4.41 40.22 -55.97
CA GLY A 1159 4.58 40.41 -54.53
C GLY A 1159 4.36 39.21 -53.60
N LYS A 1160 4.28 37.97 -54.10
CA LYS A 1160 3.99 36.78 -53.26
C LYS A 1160 5.22 35.88 -53.06
N SER A 1161 5.82 35.97 -51.88
CA SER A 1161 6.77 34.97 -51.38
C SER A 1161 6.10 33.99 -50.41
N TRP A 1162 6.59 32.76 -50.42
CA TRP A 1162 6.27 31.66 -49.53
C TRP A 1162 7.47 31.34 -48.65
N TYR A 1163 7.22 31.15 -47.36
CA TYR A 1163 8.24 30.98 -46.34
C TYR A 1163 8.00 29.67 -45.58
N PRO A 1164 8.51 28.53 -46.06
CA PRO A 1164 8.41 27.27 -45.34
C PRO A 1164 9.46 27.18 -44.23
N THR A 1165 8.99 26.86 -43.03
CA THR A 1165 9.80 26.42 -41.89
C THR A 1165 10.47 25.07 -42.23
N VAL A 1166 11.78 24.96 -41.98
CA VAL A 1166 12.59 23.77 -42.27
C VAL A 1166 12.91 23.01 -40.98
N THR A 1167 13.31 23.74 -39.94
CA THR A 1167 13.43 23.23 -38.57
C THR A 1167 12.79 24.22 -37.61
N LEU A 1168 12.21 23.70 -36.52
CA LEU A 1168 11.55 24.48 -35.48
C LEU A 1168 11.81 23.81 -34.13
N ASN A 1169 12.52 24.51 -33.25
CA ASN A 1169 12.74 24.13 -31.87
C ASN A 1169 11.98 25.11 -30.97
N ILE A 1170 11.23 24.61 -29.99
CA ILE A 1170 10.46 25.41 -29.04
C ILE A 1170 10.71 24.85 -27.65
N ASP A 1171 11.15 25.72 -26.73
CA ASP A 1171 11.13 25.45 -25.30
C ASP A 1171 10.00 26.25 -24.64
N LEU A 1172 9.13 25.55 -23.91
CA LEU A 1172 8.06 26.13 -23.12
C LEU A 1172 8.59 26.35 -21.69
N LYS A 1173 8.40 27.56 -21.15
CA LYS A 1173 8.97 27.99 -19.87
C LYS A 1173 7.93 28.22 -18.78
N LYS A 1174 6.68 28.51 -19.17
CA LYS A 1174 5.52 28.68 -18.28
C LYS A 1174 4.27 28.17 -19.00
N ARG A 1175 3.46 27.35 -18.32
CA ARG A 1175 2.14 26.92 -18.84
C ARG A 1175 1.16 28.09 -18.79
N LEU A 1176 0.34 28.23 -19.82
CA LEU A 1176 -0.84 29.10 -19.80
C LEU A 1176 -1.97 28.45 -18.99
N PRO A 1177 -2.86 29.23 -18.35
CA PRO A 1177 -4.06 28.74 -17.68
C PRO A 1177 -4.96 27.87 -18.58
N ALA A 1178 -5.85 27.08 -17.97
CA ALA A 1178 -6.70 26.13 -18.70
C ALA A 1178 -7.74 26.83 -19.60
N GLU A 1179 -8.22 27.99 -19.15
CA GLU A 1179 -9.05 28.96 -19.86
C GLU A 1179 -8.28 29.78 -20.91
N GLY A 1180 -6.95 29.66 -20.95
CA GLY A 1180 -6.07 30.43 -21.82
C GLY A 1180 -6.00 31.93 -21.51
N VAL A 1181 -5.20 32.67 -22.28
CA VAL A 1181 -5.07 34.14 -22.14
C VAL A 1181 -5.56 34.86 -23.40
N GLU A 1182 -6.12 36.07 -23.27
CA GLU A 1182 -6.55 36.83 -24.45
C GLU A 1182 -5.35 37.36 -25.26
N TRP A 1183 -4.31 37.83 -24.56
CA TRP A 1183 -3.14 38.48 -25.16
C TRP A 1183 -1.87 37.69 -24.93
N LEU A 1184 -1.06 37.62 -25.99
CA LEU A 1184 0.37 37.28 -25.90
C LEU A 1184 1.18 38.35 -26.63
N TYR A 1185 2.30 38.73 -26.04
CA TYR A 1185 3.36 39.46 -26.71
C TYR A 1185 4.32 38.44 -27.35
N SER A 1186 4.87 38.76 -28.51
CA SER A 1186 6.07 38.09 -28.99
C SER A 1186 7.01 39.04 -29.73
N ARG A 1187 8.31 38.82 -29.55
CA ARG A 1187 9.37 39.46 -30.35
C ARG A 1187 9.93 38.45 -31.33
N VAL A 1188 10.00 38.84 -32.58
CA VAL A 1188 10.58 38.09 -33.70
C VAL A 1188 11.89 38.74 -34.09
N SER A 1189 13.00 38.01 -33.98
CA SER A 1189 14.35 38.48 -34.31
C SER A 1189 14.93 37.65 -35.45
N ASN A 1190 15.01 38.23 -36.65
CA ASN A 1190 15.75 37.66 -37.77
C ASN A 1190 17.25 37.95 -37.58
N LYS A 1191 18.06 36.89 -37.43
CA LYS A 1191 19.49 36.99 -37.12
C LYS A 1191 20.34 37.13 -38.38
N VAL A 1192 20.10 36.28 -39.37
CA VAL A 1192 20.82 36.24 -40.65
C VAL A 1192 19.87 35.75 -41.73
N MET A 1193 19.96 36.36 -42.92
CA MET A 1193 19.44 35.78 -44.16
C MET A 1193 20.59 35.54 -45.14
N ARG A 1194 20.74 34.32 -45.65
CA ARG A 1194 21.83 33.94 -46.57
C ARG A 1194 21.40 32.81 -47.52
N ASP A 1195 21.63 33.00 -48.81
CA ASP A 1195 21.28 32.04 -49.88
C ASP A 1195 19.79 31.64 -49.88
N GLY A 1196 18.91 32.56 -49.45
CA GLY A 1196 17.47 32.31 -49.28
C GLY A 1196 17.09 31.52 -48.01
N ARG A 1197 18.05 31.14 -47.15
CA ARG A 1197 17.78 30.66 -45.77
C ARG A 1197 17.69 31.85 -44.82
N MET A 1198 16.90 31.71 -43.77
CA MET A 1198 16.60 32.76 -42.79
C MET A 1198 16.55 32.17 -41.38
N ASP A 1199 17.41 32.67 -40.49
CA ASP A 1199 17.51 32.21 -39.10
C ASP A 1199 16.69 33.15 -38.19
N ILE A 1200 15.63 32.62 -37.57
CA ILE A 1200 14.71 33.40 -36.71
C ILE A 1200 14.74 32.87 -35.27
N GLU A 1201 14.73 33.79 -34.32
CA GLU A 1201 14.48 33.57 -32.91
C GLU A 1201 13.18 34.28 -32.51
N VAL A 1202 12.32 33.62 -31.73
CA VAL A 1202 11.08 34.19 -31.22
C VAL A 1202 11.01 34.03 -29.71
N VAL A 1203 10.75 35.11 -28.99
CA VAL A 1203 10.46 35.10 -27.55
C VAL A 1203 9.00 35.49 -27.37
N ALA A 1204 8.21 34.63 -26.74
CA ALA A 1204 6.81 34.89 -26.40
C ALA A 1204 6.65 35.15 -24.90
N MET A 1205 5.84 36.15 -24.54
CA MET A 1205 5.56 36.55 -23.16
C MET A 1205 4.06 36.72 -22.93
N ASP A 1206 3.64 36.55 -21.68
CA ASP A 1206 2.30 36.90 -21.22
C ASP A 1206 2.15 38.40 -20.91
N ALA A 1207 0.94 38.81 -20.50
CA ALA A 1207 0.61 40.19 -20.14
C ALA A 1207 1.33 40.71 -18.88
N SER A 1208 2.01 39.87 -18.10
CA SER A 1208 2.84 40.28 -16.96
C SER A 1208 4.33 40.43 -17.31
N GLY A 1209 4.67 40.25 -18.60
CA GLY A 1209 6.04 40.32 -19.10
C GLY A 1209 6.88 39.06 -18.82
N GLU A 1210 6.25 37.95 -18.45
CA GLU A 1210 6.97 36.70 -18.17
C GLU A 1210 7.06 35.83 -19.42
N VAL A 1211 8.26 35.28 -19.67
CA VAL A 1211 8.55 34.45 -20.85
C VAL A 1211 7.80 33.13 -20.75
N VAL A 1212 6.86 32.90 -21.66
CA VAL A 1212 6.08 31.65 -21.75
C VAL A 1212 6.72 30.64 -22.71
N ALA A 1213 7.37 31.11 -23.78
CA ALA A 1213 8.07 30.27 -24.74
C ALA A 1213 9.27 30.98 -25.37
N VAL A 1214 10.29 30.20 -25.75
CA VAL A 1214 11.39 30.63 -26.62
C VAL A 1214 11.48 29.64 -27.77
N ALA A 1215 11.55 30.13 -29.01
CA ALA A 1215 11.66 29.31 -30.21
C ALA A 1215 12.83 29.76 -31.09
N THR A 1216 13.44 28.79 -31.78
CA THR A 1216 14.43 29.02 -32.84
C THR A 1216 14.07 28.19 -34.06
N GLN A 1217 14.14 28.82 -35.24
CA GLN A 1217 13.65 28.22 -36.47
C GLN A 1217 14.46 28.66 -37.69
N VAL A 1218 14.68 27.71 -38.61
CA VAL A 1218 15.31 27.98 -39.91
C VAL A 1218 14.21 27.96 -40.96
N GLY A 1219 13.96 29.10 -41.59
CA GLY A 1219 13.04 29.25 -42.72
C GLY A 1219 13.76 29.33 -44.06
N LEU A 1220 13.01 29.13 -45.14
CA LEU A 1220 13.42 29.51 -46.50
C LEU A 1220 12.60 30.70 -47.00
N VAL A 1221 13.15 31.42 -47.97
CA VAL A 1221 12.46 32.46 -48.75
C VAL A 1221 12.31 31.95 -50.18
N MET A 1222 11.08 31.74 -50.65
CA MET A 1222 10.80 31.14 -51.95
C MET A 1222 9.71 31.92 -52.71
N SER A 1223 9.77 31.95 -54.04
CA SER A 1223 8.63 32.43 -54.85
C SER A 1223 7.38 31.56 -54.59
N ALA A 1224 6.22 32.18 -54.39
CA ALA A 1224 4.95 31.47 -54.19
C ALA A 1224 4.54 30.58 -55.38
N SER A 1225 5.15 30.75 -56.56
CA SER A 1225 5.05 29.79 -57.68
C SER A 1225 5.39 28.36 -57.27
N ARG A 1226 6.36 28.16 -56.36
CA ARG A 1226 6.74 26.84 -55.81
C ARG A 1226 5.73 26.27 -54.80
N ASN A 1227 4.83 27.11 -54.28
CA ASN A 1227 3.71 26.68 -53.44
C ASN A 1227 2.51 26.26 -54.28
N VAL A 1228 2.12 27.07 -55.29
CA VAL A 1228 0.88 26.85 -56.06
C VAL A 1228 1.05 25.89 -57.24
N GLY A 1229 2.26 25.77 -57.81
CA GLY A 1229 2.51 24.92 -58.98
C GLY A 1229 2.58 23.41 -58.65
N ARG A 1230 1.92 22.57 -59.46
CA ARG A 1230 2.23 21.13 -59.51
C ARG A 1230 3.70 20.95 -59.92
N ARG A 1231 4.42 20.02 -59.26
CA ARG A 1231 5.80 19.65 -59.60
C ARG A 1231 5.94 19.31 -61.09
N GLN A 1232 6.60 20.18 -61.85
CA GLN A 1232 7.23 19.78 -63.11
C GLN A 1232 8.32 18.73 -62.83
N LYS A 1233 8.55 17.83 -63.79
CA LYS A 1233 9.64 16.86 -63.71
C LYS A 1233 10.98 17.57 -63.96
N LEU A 1234 11.67 17.85 -62.87
CA LEU A 1234 13.11 17.54 -62.75
C LEU A 1234 13.21 16.05 -62.36
#